data_AF-A0A951ZI06-F1
#
_entry.id   AF-A0A951ZI06-F1
#
_cell.length_a   1.000
_cell.length_b   1.000
_cell.length_c   1.000
_cell.angle_alpha   90.00
_cell.angle_beta   90.00
_cell.angle_gamma   90.00
#
_symmetry.space_group_name_H-M   'P 1'
#
loop_
_entity.id
_entity.type
_entity.pdbx_description
1 polymer ?
#
loop_
_entity_poly.entity_id
_entity_poly.type
_entity_poly.pdbx_seq_one_letter_code
_entity_poly.pdbx_strand_id
1 'polypeptide(L)'
;EFVGSLPVTIAVALGASLLVAVFLLPILNVQFIRHGLHRPDGDERATVLDRVRALYGRSLERAFHWPRLAIGAGVASVVAAAVLAFFMPQQLFPKVDRNQFAVEIYLPSGRPLALTDGVARRVERELLRDPRVTHVTSFIGTSSPRFHTTYMPNMPSRNFAQLLVSTASDEATVEVLHEYEQRYRNGFPEGWVRWKQLDLQATSAPIEVRLSGSDIPQLRQLAVRLEAAARAIPGVTWIRNDFGEPRQGVSVLPDADNAARLGVSSASLQASLTVGSSLGLPIATLWEHADPIRVILGEDPRESQTMQGFRRQYVSSLLFGAAVPIEEVARIQPDWNEEAIVHRNGVRTLTVRVDVGPGTLASDVERKLDRAIKAMGPTPGIRIGWGGEREGTVENYTPMSVSMAASVAIIYLILLFEFGRHRLVLLVMVTMPLALFGAVLGLRLTGNAFGFTSFLGVISLMGIVVRNGIILVGYAEELRAQGMSSRDAALAAGMRRMRPIVLTSAAAAVGVVPMILSGSTLWGPLGAVTFFGLIFSTLLTLIVLPVAYWLMVRSVPVRQAAIAAVTGVLLVVSLGALPATAGAQSGPLTLEQVRRLAARSAPKVRQAQEEATAAEQTRRAAFTSFFPTVSSAAVAVAARTPLVNVNLPGGDLAVNDASGASTGNVTNFPGVSMALADRVRVLALTAVQPLFVGGRVVNGNRLAALGVAVAEDKAALARRDAVAQAEEKYWRLVTLGQKDQTLRSYQALLADLERQARDAVAAGLVTSNDLLKVRLKLQEAEVDQLRLESGRRLATRDLRLHLGLQDASPVVVTDTVPEPPADDAPPVEERPAVVAQRPELRLLGLAVRAEALQTALAIGSALPAVSVGAQLLRYDLGGLGTRGDALVFATVSVPLTGVWKSAHEVRGGQARERLAAMQLTEARDLVALEIAKRKDDLKAAWQAARVADFGVQQATVNLREASDRSAGGLATLSDLLEAQVLHRQATDRRTDARVEYWLALSAFRRAVGAEELPLTEARVP
;
A
#
# COMPACT_ATOMS: atom_id res chain seq x y z
N GLU A 1 -4.49 5.46 -4.09
CA GLU A 1 -5.66 6.34 -3.88
C GLU A 1 -6.51 6.51 -5.13
N PHE A 2 -5.97 6.99 -6.26
CA PHE A 2 -6.72 7.22 -7.52
C PHE A 2 -7.65 6.06 -7.94
N VAL A 3 -7.17 4.82 -7.87
CA VAL A 3 -7.96 3.64 -8.27
C VAL A 3 -8.91 3.14 -7.18
N GLY A 4 -8.61 3.41 -5.91
CA GLY A 4 -9.34 2.83 -4.78
C GLY A 4 -10.79 3.31 -4.68
N SER A 5 -11.10 4.49 -5.20
CA SER A 5 -12.45 5.04 -5.22
C SER A 5 -13.37 4.34 -6.23
N LEU A 6 -12.84 3.90 -7.37
CA LEU A 6 -13.64 3.32 -8.46
C LEU A 6 -14.47 2.09 -8.03
N PRO A 7 -13.90 1.04 -7.42
CA PRO A 7 -14.67 -0.11 -6.95
C PRO A 7 -15.73 0.26 -5.91
N VAL A 8 -15.44 1.21 -5.02
CA VAL A 8 -16.38 1.67 -4.00
C VAL A 8 -17.56 2.40 -4.65
N THR A 9 -17.30 3.31 -5.58
CA THR A 9 -18.34 4.02 -6.33
C THR A 9 -19.22 3.04 -7.12
N ILE A 10 -18.62 2.06 -7.80
CA ILE A 10 -19.36 1.04 -8.55
C ILE A 10 -20.21 0.18 -7.58
N ALA A 11 -19.66 -0.26 -6.45
CA ALA A 11 -20.38 -1.07 -5.48
C ALA A 11 -21.57 -0.31 -4.86
N VAL A 12 -21.37 0.95 -4.46
CA VAL A 12 -22.45 1.81 -3.94
C VAL A 12 -23.51 2.08 -5.00
N ALA A 13 -23.10 2.43 -6.23
CA ALA A 13 -24.03 2.68 -7.32
C ALA A 13 -24.85 1.42 -7.68
N LEU A 14 -24.22 0.25 -7.71
CA LEU A 14 -24.89 -1.02 -8.01
C LEU A 14 -25.81 -1.45 -6.86
N GLY A 15 -25.41 -1.22 -5.60
CA GLY A 15 -26.25 -1.43 -4.43
C GLY A 15 -27.48 -0.52 -4.39
N ALA A 16 -27.29 0.78 -4.64
CA ALA A 16 -28.38 1.73 -4.75
C ALA A 16 -29.31 1.40 -5.93
N SER A 17 -28.74 1.03 -7.09
CA SER A 17 -29.51 0.60 -8.27
C SER A 17 -30.35 -0.65 -7.97
N LEU A 18 -29.83 -1.60 -7.18
CA LEU A 18 -30.57 -2.78 -6.75
C LEU A 18 -31.77 -2.40 -5.85
N LEU A 19 -31.57 -1.50 -4.88
CA LEU A 19 -32.67 -1.02 -4.03
C LEU A 19 -33.76 -0.33 -4.86
N VAL A 20 -33.37 0.53 -5.79
CA VAL A 20 -34.31 1.18 -6.72
C VAL A 20 -35.03 0.13 -7.57
N ALA A 21 -34.33 -0.90 -8.04
CA ALA A 21 -34.94 -1.94 -8.87
C ALA A 21 -35.93 -2.84 -8.11
N VAL A 22 -35.69 -3.10 -6.82
CA VAL A 22 -36.56 -3.95 -5.99
C VAL A 22 -37.76 -3.19 -5.44
N PHE A 23 -37.59 -1.93 -5.03
CA PHE A 23 -38.66 -1.16 -4.37
C PHE A 23 -39.40 -0.22 -5.32
N LEU A 24 -38.67 0.58 -6.11
CA LEU A 24 -39.27 1.64 -6.90
C LEU A 24 -39.87 1.13 -8.22
N LEU A 25 -39.15 0.25 -8.95
CA LEU A 25 -39.63 -0.26 -10.25
C LEU A 25 -41.00 -0.98 -10.16
N PRO A 26 -41.29 -1.85 -9.17
CA PRO A 26 -42.63 -2.45 -9.07
C PRO A 26 -43.73 -1.41 -8.84
N ILE A 27 -43.49 -0.40 -8.01
CA ILE A 27 -44.43 0.70 -7.74
C ILE A 27 -44.70 1.48 -9.03
N LEU A 28 -43.63 1.86 -9.75
CA LEU A 28 -43.76 2.56 -11.03
C LEU A 28 -44.51 1.70 -12.06
N ASN A 29 -44.23 0.40 -12.14
CA ASN A 29 -44.93 -0.49 -13.07
C ASN A 29 -46.44 -0.55 -12.79
N VAL A 30 -46.87 -0.62 -11.52
CA VAL A 30 -48.30 -0.59 -11.17
C VAL A 30 -48.93 0.75 -11.54
N GLN A 31 -48.21 1.86 -11.35
CA GLN A 31 -48.74 3.20 -11.60
C GLN A 31 -48.85 3.54 -13.09
N PHE A 32 -47.84 3.15 -13.88
CA PHE A 32 -47.72 3.50 -15.30
C PHE A 32 -48.21 2.41 -16.27
N ILE A 33 -48.08 1.12 -15.95
CA ILE A 33 -48.51 0.02 -16.82
C ILE A 33 -49.91 -0.45 -16.36
N ARG A 34 -50.95 0.28 -16.81
CA ARG A 34 -52.34 0.06 -16.39
C ARG A 34 -53.13 -0.98 -17.21
N HIS A 35 -52.62 -1.39 -18.37
CA HIS A 35 -53.32 -2.31 -19.28
C HIS A 35 -52.35 -3.42 -19.71
N GLY A 36 -52.80 -4.67 -19.64
CA GLY A 36 -52.06 -5.81 -20.19
C GLY A 36 -52.04 -5.78 -21.72
N LEU A 37 -50.98 -6.32 -22.33
CA LEU A 37 -50.91 -6.55 -23.77
C LEU A 37 -51.86 -7.71 -24.14
N HIS A 38 -53.16 -7.43 -24.24
CA HIS A 38 -54.10 -8.26 -24.98
C HIS A 38 -54.40 -7.53 -26.29
N ARG A 39 -53.80 -7.99 -27.38
CA ARG A 39 -54.22 -7.62 -28.72
C ARG A 39 -54.45 -8.88 -29.55
N PRO A 40 -55.59 -8.97 -30.25
CA PRO A 40 -55.89 -10.05 -31.18
C PRO A 40 -55.02 -9.91 -32.43
N ASP A 41 -54.71 -11.05 -33.06
CA ASP A 41 -53.95 -11.16 -34.31
C ASP A 41 -54.43 -10.17 -35.37
N GLY A 42 -53.53 -9.30 -35.83
CA GLY A 42 -53.82 -8.33 -36.90
C GLY A 42 -52.57 -7.55 -37.31
N ASP A 43 -52.03 -7.91 -38.47
CA ASP A 43 -51.10 -7.19 -39.35
C ASP A 43 -50.43 -5.90 -38.81
N GLU A 44 -49.28 -6.04 -38.14
CA GLU A 44 -48.35 -4.93 -37.91
C GLU A 44 -47.03 -5.15 -38.66
N ARG A 45 -46.51 -4.07 -39.28
CA ARG A 45 -45.23 -4.07 -39.98
C ARG A 45 -44.13 -4.57 -39.05
N ALA A 46 -43.46 -5.67 -39.44
CA ALA A 46 -42.39 -6.29 -38.66
C ALA A 46 -41.38 -5.25 -38.15
N THR A 47 -41.35 -5.06 -36.82
CA THR A 47 -40.41 -4.15 -36.16
C THR A 47 -38.98 -4.61 -36.42
N VAL A 48 -38.00 -3.70 -36.38
CA VAL A 48 -36.57 -4.05 -36.49
C VAL A 48 -36.20 -5.18 -35.51
N LEU A 49 -36.78 -5.15 -34.31
CA LEU A 49 -36.58 -6.17 -33.29
C LEU A 49 -37.15 -7.55 -33.68
N ASP A 50 -38.25 -7.61 -34.41
CA ASP A 50 -38.86 -8.87 -34.87
C ASP A 50 -38.01 -9.52 -35.98
N ARG A 51 -37.38 -8.71 -36.84
CA ARG A 51 -36.40 -9.21 -37.82
C ARG A 51 -35.14 -9.73 -37.13
N VAL A 52 -34.62 -9.02 -36.12
CA VAL A 52 -33.47 -9.48 -35.32
C VAL A 52 -33.80 -10.78 -34.60
N ARG A 53 -35.00 -10.89 -34.01
CA ARG A 53 -35.48 -12.12 -33.36
C ARG A 53 -35.60 -13.28 -34.35
N ALA A 54 -36.14 -13.05 -35.54
CA ALA A 54 -36.27 -14.08 -36.57
C ALA A 54 -34.90 -14.53 -37.11
N LEU A 55 -33.98 -13.59 -37.34
CA LEU A 55 -32.60 -13.89 -37.75
C LEU A 55 -31.86 -14.68 -36.66
N TYR A 56 -31.97 -14.24 -35.40
CA TYR A 56 -31.39 -14.94 -34.27
C TYR A 56 -31.96 -16.35 -34.12
N GLY A 57 -33.29 -16.51 -34.17
CA GLY A 57 -33.94 -17.82 -34.10
C GLY A 57 -33.41 -18.79 -35.16
N ARG A 58 -33.33 -18.35 -36.42
CA ARG A 58 -32.74 -19.15 -37.52
C ARG A 58 -31.26 -19.47 -37.26
N SER A 59 -30.48 -18.52 -36.73
CA SER A 59 -29.06 -18.74 -36.44
C SER A 59 -28.84 -19.72 -35.28
N LEU A 60 -29.69 -19.65 -34.25
CA LEU A 60 -29.65 -20.51 -33.09
C LEU A 60 -30.05 -21.93 -33.48
N GLU A 61 -31.15 -22.10 -34.22
CA GLU A 61 -31.59 -23.40 -34.76
C GLU A 61 -30.48 -24.06 -35.58
N ARG A 62 -29.84 -23.32 -36.50
CA ARG A 62 -28.67 -23.82 -37.25
C ARG A 62 -27.51 -24.20 -36.34
N ALA A 63 -27.23 -23.43 -35.28
CA ALA A 63 -26.19 -23.76 -34.32
C ALA A 63 -26.47 -25.09 -33.58
N PHE A 64 -27.74 -25.40 -33.30
CA PHE A 64 -28.16 -26.70 -32.75
C PHE A 64 -28.08 -27.84 -33.78
N HIS A 65 -28.24 -27.57 -35.08
CA HIS A 65 -28.03 -28.55 -36.14
C HIS A 65 -26.53 -28.87 -36.35
N TRP A 66 -25.65 -27.88 -36.21
CA TRP A 66 -24.20 -28.02 -36.35
C TRP A 66 -23.42 -27.63 -35.07
N PRO A 67 -23.57 -28.39 -33.97
CA PRO A 67 -23.04 -28.00 -32.65
C PRO A 67 -21.50 -27.96 -32.58
N ARG A 68 -20.83 -28.79 -33.38
CA ARG A 68 -19.35 -28.79 -33.47
C ARG A 68 -18.82 -27.48 -34.06
N LEU A 69 -19.55 -26.89 -35.00
CA LEU A 69 -19.18 -25.63 -35.63
C LEU A 69 -19.39 -24.45 -34.66
N ALA A 70 -20.49 -24.44 -33.91
CA ALA A 70 -20.75 -23.43 -32.89
C ALA A 70 -19.69 -23.41 -31.77
N ILE A 71 -19.33 -24.59 -31.23
CA ILE A 71 -18.26 -24.69 -30.23
C ILE A 71 -16.89 -24.40 -30.84
N GLY A 72 -16.64 -24.89 -32.07
CA GLY A 72 -15.41 -24.59 -32.81
C GLY A 72 -15.21 -23.08 -33.00
N ALA A 73 -16.28 -22.33 -33.29
CA ALA A 73 -16.24 -20.87 -33.38
C ALA A 73 -15.89 -20.22 -32.03
N GLY A 74 -16.45 -20.70 -30.92
CA GLY A 74 -16.11 -20.23 -29.58
C GLY A 74 -14.64 -20.49 -29.24
N VAL A 75 -14.13 -21.70 -29.49
CA VAL A 75 -12.71 -22.03 -29.26
C VAL A 75 -11.80 -21.20 -30.17
N ALA A 76 -12.15 -21.05 -31.45
CA ALA A 76 -11.41 -20.22 -32.40
C ALA A 76 -11.34 -18.76 -31.94
N SER A 77 -12.41 -18.19 -31.39
CA SER A 77 -12.37 -16.82 -30.83
C SER A 77 -11.41 -16.69 -29.66
N VAL A 78 -11.32 -17.69 -28.79
CA VAL A 78 -10.40 -17.67 -27.63
C VAL A 78 -8.95 -17.79 -28.10
N VAL A 79 -8.67 -18.68 -29.07
CA VAL A 79 -7.34 -18.81 -29.68
C VAL A 79 -6.95 -17.52 -30.39
N ALA A 80 -7.85 -16.93 -31.17
CA ALA A 80 -7.62 -15.65 -31.83
C ALA A 80 -7.36 -14.52 -30.81
N ALA A 81 -8.09 -14.49 -29.69
CA ALA A 81 -7.86 -13.53 -28.62
C ALA A 81 -6.45 -13.69 -28.02
N ALA A 82 -6.02 -14.92 -27.76
CA ALA A 82 -4.69 -15.20 -27.20
C ALA A 82 -3.56 -14.81 -28.17
N VAL A 83 -3.71 -15.11 -29.46
CA VAL A 83 -2.75 -14.71 -30.50
C VAL A 83 -2.68 -13.19 -30.62
N LEU A 84 -3.83 -12.50 -30.68
CA LEU A 84 -3.87 -11.05 -30.75
C LEU A 84 -3.29 -10.38 -29.49
N ALA A 85 -3.53 -10.95 -28.31
CA ALA A 85 -2.97 -10.45 -27.05
C ALA A 85 -1.45 -10.60 -26.99
N PHE A 86 -0.88 -11.66 -27.57
CA PHE A 86 0.56 -11.88 -27.60
C PHE A 86 1.32 -10.80 -28.36
N PHE A 87 0.71 -10.23 -29.41
CA PHE A 87 1.30 -9.14 -30.21
C PHE A 87 0.88 -7.74 -29.75
N MET A 88 0.14 -7.62 -28.65
CA MET A 88 -0.35 -6.33 -28.18
C MET A 88 0.74 -5.58 -27.40
N PRO A 89 0.94 -4.28 -27.67
CA PRO A 89 1.84 -3.47 -26.86
C PRO A 89 1.31 -3.35 -25.43
N GLN A 90 2.21 -3.49 -24.45
CA GLN A 90 1.91 -3.37 -23.03
C GLN A 90 2.47 -2.05 -22.52
N GLN A 91 1.64 -1.29 -21.80
CA GLN A 91 2.01 -0.05 -21.17
C GLN A 91 1.15 0.12 -19.92
N LEU A 92 1.77 0.12 -18.73
CA LEU A 92 1.04 0.12 -17.47
C LEU A 92 0.12 1.34 -17.33
N PHE A 93 0.67 2.54 -17.55
CA PHE A 93 -0.08 3.79 -17.59
C PHE A 93 0.24 4.59 -18.85
N PRO A 94 -0.76 5.23 -19.46
CA PRO A 94 -0.54 6.14 -20.57
C PRO A 94 0.19 7.41 -20.12
N LYS A 95 0.63 8.20 -21.11
CA LYS A 95 1.05 9.59 -20.92
C LYS A 95 -0.15 10.45 -20.48
N VAL A 96 0.11 11.57 -19.82
CA VAL A 96 -0.95 12.48 -19.36
C VAL A 96 -1.45 13.32 -20.53
N ASP A 97 -2.76 13.37 -20.70
CA ASP A 97 -3.43 14.31 -21.61
C ASP A 97 -3.51 15.68 -20.92
N ARG A 98 -2.58 16.56 -21.27
CA ARG A 98 -2.51 17.92 -20.72
C ARG A 98 -1.91 18.88 -21.75
N ASN A 99 -2.44 20.09 -21.77
CA ASN A 99 -1.93 21.22 -22.55
C ASN A 99 -0.62 21.82 -21.97
N GLN A 100 0.17 21.00 -21.27
CA GLN A 100 1.41 21.40 -20.62
C GLN A 100 2.47 20.31 -20.75
N PHE A 101 3.69 20.72 -21.05
CA PHE A 101 4.87 19.85 -21.05
C PHE A 101 6.09 20.57 -20.47
N ALA A 102 7.09 19.78 -20.08
CA ALA A 102 8.32 20.31 -19.52
C ALA A 102 9.45 20.20 -20.54
N VAL A 103 10.28 21.23 -20.64
CA VAL A 103 11.54 21.21 -21.37
C VAL A 103 12.66 21.27 -20.34
N GLU A 104 13.47 20.22 -20.28
CA GLU A 104 14.61 20.12 -19.36
C GLU A 104 15.90 20.38 -20.14
N ILE A 105 16.69 21.38 -19.75
CA ILE A 105 17.93 21.76 -20.41
C ILE A 105 19.10 21.38 -19.50
N TYR A 106 19.99 20.53 -20.02
CA TYR A 106 21.15 20.03 -19.31
C TYR A 106 22.42 20.46 -20.04
N LEU A 107 23.23 21.32 -19.42
CA LEU A 107 24.58 21.62 -19.89
C LEU A 107 25.59 20.72 -19.17
N PRO A 108 26.79 20.51 -19.75
CA PRO A 108 27.89 19.87 -19.04
C PRO A 108 28.18 20.56 -17.70
N SER A 109 28.51 19.76 -16.69
CA SER A 109 28.78 20.24 -15.33
C SER A 109 30.00 21.16 -15.29
N GLY A 110 29.95 22.19 -14.44
CA GLY A 110 31.01 23.21 -14.32
C GLY A 110 30.84 24.43 -15.24
N ARG A 111 29.81 24.48 -16.09
CA ARG A 111 29.50 25.68 -16.90
C ARG A 111 28.87 26.80 -16.04
N PRO A 112 29.11 28.09 -16.37
CA PRO A 112 28.54 29.21 -15.65
C PRO A 112 27.03 29.34 -15.92
N LEU A 113 26.28 29.85 -14.93
CA LEU A 113 24.82 30.01 -15.01
C LEU A 113 24.39 30.92 -16.19
N ALA A 114 25.19 31.94 -16.51
CA ALA A 114 24.93 32.83 -17.64
C ALA A 114 24.90 32.11 -18.99
N LEU A 115 25.69 31.04 -19.16
CA LEU A 115 25.65 30.23 -20.37
C LEU A 115 24.32 29.45 -20.44
N THR A 116 23.92 28.84 -19.32
CA THR A 116 22.63 28.14 -19.19
C THR A 116 21.45 29.08 -19.47
N ASP A 117 21.48 30.29 -18.93
CA ASP A 117 20.49 31.35 -19.22
C ASP A 117 20.42 31.65 -20.72
N GLY A 118 21.58 31.83 -21.37
CA GLY A 118 21.67 32.08 -22.81
C GLY A 118 21.02 30.96 -23.65
N VAL A 119 21.25 29.68 -23.31
CA VAL A 119 20.61 28.55 -23.98
C VAL A 119 19.10 28.54 -23.71
N ALA A 120 18.68 28.70 -22.46
CA ALA A 120 17.28 28.70 -22.06
C ALA A 120 16.48 29.79 -22.79
N ARG A 121 17.00 31.02 -22.87
CA ARG A 121 16.37 32.12 -23.61
C ARG A 121 16.31 31.91 -25.12
N ARG A 122 17.22 31.13 -25.71
CA ARG A 122 17.10 30.75 -27.14
C ARG A 122 15.95 29.76 -27.32
N VAL A 123 15.87 28.73 -26.49
CA VAL A 123 14.76 27.75 -26.52
C VAL A 123 13.43 28.45 -26.30
N GLU A 124 13.35 29.35 -25.31
CA GLU A 124 12.18 30.16 -25.02
C GLU A 124 11.73 30.99 -26.23
N ARG A 125 12.66 31.68 -26.90
CA ARG A 125 12.35 32.47 -28.10
C ARG A 125 11.84 31.63 -29.26
N GLU A 126 12.38 30.42 -29.47
CA GLU A 126 11.87 29.52 -30.51
C GLU A 126 10.47 29.01 -30.17
N LEU A 127 10.20 28.69 -28.90
CA LEU A 127 8.87 28.27 -28.45
C LEU A 127 7.82 29.38 -28.60
N LEU A 128 8.17 30.62 -28.27
CA LEU A 128 7.25 31.77 -28.39
C LEU A 128 6.93 32.16 -29.85
N ARG A 129 7.68 31.66 -30.83
CA ARG A 129 7.37 31.84 -32.26
C ARG A 129 6.30 30.87 -32.76
N ASP A 130 6.05 29.79 -32.03
CA ASP A 130 5.05 28.80 -32.41
C ASP A 130 3.65 29.26 -31.99
N PRO A 131 2.71 29.44 -32.93
CA PRO A 131 1.35 29.89 -32.60
C PRO A 131 0.59 28.89 -31.70
N ARG A 132 1.05 27.64 -31.57
CA ARG A 132 0.45 26.63 -30.69
C ARG A 132 0.83 26.82 -29.22
N VAL A 133 1.90 27.56 -28.93
CA VAL A 133 2.39 27.81 -27.57
C VAL A 133 1.76 29.08 -27.02
N THR A 134 1.15 29.00 -25.83
CA THR A 134 0.46 30.13 -25.19
C THR A 134 1.34 30.82 -24.15
N HIS A 135 2.04 30.04 -23.33
CA HIS A 135 2.85 30.55 -22.22
C HIS A 135 4.12 29.71 -22.06
N VAL A 136 5.22 30.37 -21.73
CA VAL A 136 6.49 29.74 -21.38
C VAL A 136 6.98 30.35 -20.07
N THR A 137 7.25 29.51 -19.07
CA THR A 137 7.84 29.93 -17.80
C THR A 137 9.20 29.28 -17.64
N SER A 138 10.27 30.07 -17.61
CA SER A 138 11.64 29.59 -17.46
C SER A 138 12.11 29.60 -16.00
N PHE A 139 12.71 28.49 -15.56
CA PHE A 139 13.41 28.33 -14.31
C PHE A 139 14.88 28.07 -14.62
N ILE A 140 15.76 29.02 -14.29
CA ILE A 140 17.18 28.98 -14.67
C ILE A 140 18.01 28.70 -13.42
N GLY A 141 18.84 27.66 -13.46
CA GLY A 141 19.62 27.22 -12.29
C GLY A 141 18.82 26.42 -11.26
N THR A 142 17.52 26.21 -11.51
CA THR A 142 16.59 25.53 -10.62
C THR A 142 15.46 24.87 -11.42
N SER A 143 14.70 24.01 -10.77
CA SER A 143 13.50 23.40 -11.35
C SER A 143 12.25 24.20 -11.00
N SER A 144 11.17 23.98 -11.77
CA SER A 144 9.84 24.47 -11.40
C SER A 144 9.40 23.86 -10.06
N PRO A 145 8.61 24.59 -9.25
CA PRO A 145 7.83 23.96 -8.17
C PRO A 145 7.03 22.77 -8.71
N ARG A 146 6.73 21.78 -7.85
CA ARG A 146 5.98 20.59 -8.27
C ARG A 146 4.60 21.01 -8.80
N PHE A 147 4.37 20.80 -10.10
CA PHE A 147 3.13 21.16 -10.82
C PHE A 147 2.32 19.92 -11.29
N HIS A 148 2.87 18.72 -11.09
CA HIS A 148 2.23 17.44 -11.38
C HIS A 148 2.66 16.39 -10.35
N THR A 149 1.75 15.51 -9.94
CA THR A 149 1.94 14.57 -8.82
C THR A 149 3.15 13.65 -8.99
N THR A 150 3.37 13.16 -10.20
CA THR A 150 4.48 12.24 -10.54
C THR A 150 5.75 12.97 -10.97
N TYR A 151 5.68 14.29 -11.16
CA TYR A 151 6.85 15.06 -11.58
C TYR A 151 7.71 15.40 -10.35
N MET A 152 8.95 14.95 -10.38
CA MET A 152 9.95 15.23 -9.35
C MET A 152 10.84 16.38 -9.82
N PRO A 153 10.82 17.55 -9.15
CA PRO A 153 11.76 18.62 -9.45
C PRO A 153 13.21 18.18 -9.22
N ASN A 154 14.11 18.53 -10.15
CA ASN A 154 15.55 18.33 -9.96
C ASN A 154 16.10 19.33 -8.94
N MET A 155 17.19 18.95 -8.26
CA MET A 155 17.89 19.85 -7.34
C MET A 155 18.45 21.07 -8.10
N PRO A 156 18.48 22.26 -7.47
CA PRO A 156 19.09 23.44 -8.09
C PRO A 156 20.54 23.19 -8.49
N SER A 157 20.88 23.52 -9.74
CA SER A 157 22.23 23.39 -10.27
C SER A 157 22.49 24.40 -11.37
N ARG A 158 23.72 24.95 -11.45
CA ARG A 158 24.07 26.01 -12.41
C ARG A 158 23.98 25.58 -13.88
N ASN A 159 24.16 24.28 -14.15
CA ASN A 159 24.11 23.69 -15.49
C ASN A 159 22.72 23.15 -15.88
N PHE A 160 21.69 23.45 -15.09
CA PHE A 160 20.33 22.99 -15.35
C PHE A 160 19.37 24.17 -15.50
N ALA A 161 18.47 24.07 -16.47
CA ALA A 161 17.31 24.94 -16.58
C ALA A 161 16.08 24.12 -16.97
N GLN A 162 14.91 24.61 -16.61
CA GLN A 162 13.63 23.99 -16.94
C GLN A 162 12.67 25.04 -17.48
N LEU A 163 11.99 24.73 -18.57
CA LEU A 163 10.89 25.55 -19.06
C LEU A 163 9.59 24.76 -18.89
N LEU A 164 8.57 25.39 -18.34
CA LEU A 164 7.20 24.88 -18.34
C LEU A 164 6.46 25.55 -19.48
N VAL A 165 6.01 24.76 -20.45
CA VAL A 165 5.37 25.24 -21.67
C VAL A 165 3.90 24.87 -21.63
N SER A 166 3.03 25.85 -21.85
CA SER A 166 1.59 25.64 -22.03
C SER A 166 1.21 25.85 -23.49
N THR A 167 0.37 24.96 -24.03
CA THR A 167 -0.10 24.96 -25.42
C THR A 167 -1.59 25.26 -25.48
N ALA A 168 -2.11 25.46 -26.70
CA ALA A 168 -3.53 25.73 -26.93
C ALA A 168 -4.43 24.52 -26.62
N SER A 169 -3.95 23.28 -26.86
CA SER A 169 -4.68 22.04 -26.59
C SER A 169 -3.74 20.87 -26.29
N ASP A 170 -4.32 19.76 -25.80
CA ASP A 170 -3.58 18.53 -25.50
C ASP A 170 -2.98 17.91 -26.78
N GLU A 171 -3.71 17.98 -27.90
CA GLU A 171 -3.23 17.52 -29.22
C GLU A 171 -2.06 18.38 -29.68
N ALA A 172 -2.16 19.70 -29.53
CA ALA A 172 -1.09 20.62 -29.87
C ALA A 172 0.18 20.32 -29.06
N THR A 173 0.06 19.92 -27.77
CA THR A 173 1.20 19.45 -26.97
C THR A 173 1.91 18.27 -27.63
N VAL A 174 1.16 17.25 -28.05
CA VAL A 174 1.73 16.03 -28.63
C VAL A 174 2.40 16.32 -29.98
N GLU A 175 1.77 17.14 -30.82
CA GLU A 175 2.33 17.55 -32.11
C GLU A 175 3.62 18.36 -31.93
N VAL A 176 3.61 19.35 -31.04
CA VAL A 176 4.77 20.19 -30.71
C VAL A 176 5.93 19.34 -30.20
N LEU A 177 5.67 18.41 -29.28
CA LEU A 177 6.70 17.50 -28.76
C LEU A 177 7.29 16.62 -29.87
N HIS A 178 6.44 16.03 -30.71
CA HIS A 178 6.90 15.16 -31.80
C HIS A 178 7.76 15.90 -32.81
N GLU A 179 7.36 17.12 -33.21
CA GLU A 179 8.10 17.96 -34.14
C GLU A 179 9.42 18.46 -33.54
N TYR A 180 9.38 19.04 -32.34
CA TYR A 180 10.56 19.64 -31.73
C TYR A 180 11.61 18.64 -31.27
N GLU A 181 11.20 17.46 -30.81
CA GLU A 181 12.16 16.41 -30.47
C GLU A 181 12.94 15.91 -31.70
N GLN A 182 12.31 15.89 -32.88
CA GLN A 182 12.99 15.54 -34.13
C GLN A 182 13.84 16.69 -34.65
N ARG A 183 13.28 17.90 -34.72
CA ARG A 183 13.91 19.09 -35.29
C ARG A 183 15.11 19.58 -34.48
N TYR A 184 15.00 19.58 -33.15
CA TYR A 184 16.02 20.14 -32.25
C TYR A 184 16.88 19.09 -31.57
N ARG A 185 16.85 17.82 -32.00
CA ARG A 185 17.65 16.74 -31.42
C ARG A 185 19.14 17.10 -31.27
N ASN A 186 19.69 17.81 -32.25
CA ASN A 186 21.07 18.33 -32.25
C ASN A 186 21.11 19.86 -32.44
N GLY A 187 20.01 20.57 -32.13
CA GLY A 187 19.89 22.00 -32.41
C GLY A 187 20.73 22.90 -31.49
N PHE A 188 21.15 22.36 -30.34
CA PHE A 188 21.88 23.10 -29.30
C PHE A 188 23.20 22.36 -29.00
N PRO A 189 24.33 22.78 -29.60
CA PRO A 189 25.61 22.10 -29.37
C PRO A 189 26.15 22.28 -27.94
N GLU A 190 25.69 23.29 -27.20
CA GLU A 190 26.18 23.60 -25.86
C GLU A 190 25.63 22.70 -24.76
N GLY A 191 24.52 22.00 -25.00
CA GLY A 191 23.86 21.17 -24.01
C GLY A 191 22.67 20.39 -24.58
N TRP A 192 22.16 19.44 -23.80
CA TRP A 192 21.04 18.60 -24.19
C TRP A 192 19.71 19.24 -23.82
N VAL A 193 18.77 19.29 -24.77
CA VAL A 193 17.40 19.76 -24.55
C VAL A 193 16.46 18.56 -24.61
N ARG A 194 15.85 18.23 -23.47
CA ARG A 194 14.90 17.13 -23.34
C ARG A 194 13.47 17.68 -23.38
N TRP A 195 12.74 17.27 -24.40
CA TRP A 195 11.31 17.54 -24.57
C TRP A 195 10.51 16.45 -23.84
N LYS A 196 9.90 16.77 -22.70
CA LYS A 196 9.30 15.78 -21.81
C LYS A 196 7.79 15.94 -21.70
N GLN A 197 7.07 14.95 -22.25
CA GLN A 197 5.66 14.76 -21.94
C GLN A 197 5.49 14.29 -20.49
N LEU A 198 4.40 14.70 -19.85
CA LEU A 198 4.09 14.30 -18.49
C LEU A 198 3.55 12.86 -18.45
N ASP A 199 3.96 12.13 -17.41
CA ASP A 199 3.66 10.71 -17.24
C ASP A 199 2.80 10.46 -16.00
N LEU A 200 1.93 9.46 -16.03
CA LEU A 200 1.19 9.01 -14.85
C LEU A 200 2.01 8.07 -13.95
N GLN A 201 3.25 7.75 -14.35
CA GLN A 201 4.20 6.95 -13.58
C GLN A 201 5.40 7.81 -13.16
N ALA A 202 5.81 7.70 -11.90
CA ALA A 202 6.98 8.40 -11.38
C ALA A 202 8.25 7.63 -11.76
N THR A 203 8.80 7.89 -12.94
CA THR A 203 10.03 7.24 -13.42
C THR A 203 10.98 8.28 -14.04
N SER A 204 12.29 8.16 -13.79
CA SER A 204 13.28 9.16 -14.26
C SER A 204 13.59 9.04 -15.75
N ALA A 205 13.55 7.82 -16.28
CA ALA A 205 13.63 7.49 -17.69
C ALA A 205 12.82 6.20 -17.96
N PRO A 206 12.26 6.03 -19.18
CA PRO A 206 11.51 4.83 -19.54
C PRO A 206 12.28 3.53 -19.28
N ILE A 207 13.58 3.52 -19.60
CA ILE A 207 14.46 2.36 -19.42
C ILE A 207 15.62 2.74 -18.50
N GLU A 208 15.83 1.94 -17.45
CA GLU A 208 17.00 2.06 -16.58
C GLU A 208 17.72 0.72 -16.47
N VAL A 209 19.05 0.75 -16.61
CA VAL A 209 19.92 -0.40 -16.35
C VAL A 209 20.88 -0.02 -15.24
N ARG A 210 20.83 -0.76 -14.14
CA ARG A 210 21.56 -0.50 -12.90
C ARG A 210 22.75 -1.43 -12.81
N LEU A 211 23.93 -0.85 -12.66
CA LEU A 211 25.20 -1.55 -12.48
C LEU A 211 25.62 -1.37 -11.02
N SER A 212 25.44 -2.39 -10.18
CA SER A 212 25.78 -2.34 -8.75
C SER A 212 27.09 -3.07 -8.46
N GLY A 213 28.06 -2.41 -7.83
CA GLY A 213 29.38 -2.98 -7.52
C GLY A 213 30.22 -2.01 -6.68
N SER A 214 31.35 -2.46 -6.13
CA SER A 214 32.22 -1.62 -5.27
C SER A 214 33.25 -0.79 -6.04
N ASP A 215 33.69 -1.27 -7.22
CA ASP A 215 34.75 -0.68 -8.05
C ASP A 215 34.18 0.33 -9.06
N ILE A 216 34.40 1.62 -8.82
CA ILE A 216 33.90 2.74 -9.65
C ILE A 216 34.51 2.71 -11.07
N PRO A 217 35.83 2.58 -11.26
CA PRO A 217 36.42 2.40 -12.58
C PRO A 217 35.79 1.27 -13.41
N GLN A 218 35.54 0.10 -12.80
CA GLN A 218 34.89 -1.01 -13.51
C GLN A 218 33.43 -0.68 -13.87
N LEU A 219 32.68 -0.05 -12.96
CA LEU A 219 31.32 0.41 -13.23
C LEU A 219 31.28 1.38 -14.41
N ARG A 220 32.21 2.35 -14.47
CA ARG A 220 32.34 3.31 -15.59
C ARG A 220 32.65 2.61 -16.91
N GLN A 221 33.60 1.67 -16.92
CA GLN A 221 33.94 0.93 -18.14
C GLN A 221 32.75 0.13 -18.69
N LEU A 222 32.00 -0.54 -17.81
CA LEU A 222 30.81 -1.29 -18.21
C LEU A 222 29.67 -0.36 -18.66
N ALA A 223 29.49 0.79 -18.00
CA ALA A 223 28.52 1.80 -18.40
C ALA A 223 28.81 2.31 -19.83
N VAL A 224 30.05 2.66 -20.16
CA VAL A 224 30.42 3.13 -21.52
C VAL A 224 30.10 2.08 -22.59
N ARG A 225 30.39 0.79 -22.32
CA ARG A 225 30.04 -0.31 -23.23
C ARG A 225 28.53 -0.44 -23.42
N LEU A 226 27.79 -0.34 -22.32
CA LEU A 226 26.33 -0.41 -22.33
C LEU A 226 25.70 0.78 -23.06
N GLU A 227 26.22 1.98 -22.85
CA GLU A 227 25.79 3.19 -23.56
C GLU A 227 26.05 3.08 -25.06
N ALA A 228 27.21 2.54 -25.47
CA ALA A 228 27.52 2.29 -26.88
C ALA A 228 26.56 1.27 -27.50
N ALA A 229 26.23 0.19 -26.77
CA ALA A 229 25.24 -0.80 -27.20
C ALA A 229 23.83 -0.19 -27.31
N ALA A 230 23.45 0.68 -26.39
CA ALA A 230 22.17 1.38 -26.42
C ALA A 230 22.08 2.36 -27.61
N ARG A 231 23.15 3.09 -27.95
CA ARG A 231 23.19 4.01 -29.11
C ARG A 231 22.97 3.30 -30.45
N ALA A 232 23.36 2.04 -30.55
CA ALA A 232 23.17 1.25 -31.78
C ALA A 232 21.71 0.84 -32.02
N ILE A 233 20.81 1.00 -31.03
CA ILE A 233 19.42 0.57 -31.14
C ILE A 233 18.57 1.69 -31.74
N PRO A 234 17.84 1.45 -32.85
CA PRO A 234 16.95 2.44 -33.42
C PRO A 234 15.79 2.75 -32.45
N GLY A 235 15.45 4.03 -32.34
CA GLY A 235 14.39 4.54 -31.45
C GLY A 235 14.87 5.11 -30.11
N VAL A 236 16.16 4.96 -29.80
CA VAL A 236 16.79 5.63 -28.65
C VAL A 236 17.08 7.10 -28.97
N THR A 237 16.68 8.02 -28.10
CA THR A 237 16.87 9.47 -28.29
C THR A 237 17.95 10.03 -27.40
N TRP A 238 17.94 9.68 -26.12
CA TRP A 238 18.93 10.17 -25.16
C TRP A 238 19.42 9.06 -24.24
N ILE A 239 20.72 9.05 -23.98
CA ILE A 239 21.38 8.11 -23.08
C ILE A 239 22.23 8.93 -22.12
N ARG A 240 22.10 8.66 -20.82
CA ARG A 240 22.89 9.29 -19.77
C ARG A 240 23.11 8.33 -18.62
N ASN A 241 24.03 8.65 -17.73
CA ASN A 241 24.17 7.98 -16.44
C ASN A 241 24.00 8.97 -15.28
N ASP A 242 23.79 8.44 -14.08
CA ASP A 242 23.57 9.22 -12.85
C ASP A 242 24.85 9.54 -12.08
N PHE A 243 26.02 9.06 -12.53
CA PHE A 243 27.33 9.47 -12.02
C PHE A 243 27.79 10.80 -12.64
N GLY A 244 27.17 11.22 -13.74
CA GLY A 244 27.45 12.48 -14.42
C GLY A 244 28.77 12.45 -15.20
N GLU A 245 29.26 13.63 -15.57
CA GLU A 245 30.56 13.77 -16.21
C GLU A 245 31.65 13.98 -15.15
N PRO A 246 32.85 13.39 -15.29
CA PRO A 246 33.96 13.69 -14.38
C PRO A 246 34.21 15.20 -14.32
N ARG A 247 34.29 15.74 -13.10
CA ARG A 247 34.55 17.15 -12.85
C ARG A 247 36.04 17.38 -12.68
N GLN A 248 36.53 18.46 -13.26
CA GLN A 248 37.86 18.96 -12.97
C GLN A 248 37.92 19.39 -11.50
N GLY A 249 38.87 18.81 -10.78
CA GLY A 249 39.16 19.10 -9.39
C GLY A 249 40.63 19.41 -9.20
N VAL A 250 40.97 19.75 -7.96
CA VAL A 250 42.35 19.94 -7.52
C VAL A 250 42.56 19.05 -6.31
N SER A 251 43.53 18.15 -6.40
CA SER A 251 43.91 17.29 -5.28
C SER A 251 45.05 17.96 -4.52
N VAL A 252 44.82 18.15 -3.23
CA VAL A 252 45.80 18.69 -2.29
C VAL A 252 46.29 17.52 -1.44
N LEU A 253 47.53 17.09 -1.68
CA LEU A 253 48.16 15.98 -0.98
C LEU A 253 49.10 16.56 0.09
N PRO A 254 48.71 16.54 1.38
CA PRO A 254 49.54 17.11 2.44
C PRO A 254 50.90 16.40 2.54
N ASP A 255 51.96 17.17 2.64
CA ASP A 255 53.28 16.68 3.00
C ASP A 255 53.40 16.73 4.52
N ALA A 256 53.13 15.59 5.17
CA ALA A 256 53.06 15.52 6.63
C ALA A 256 54.37 15.92 7.30
N ASP A 257 55.52 15.64 6.68
CA ASP A 257 56.84 15.91 7.26
C ASP A 257 57.14 17.40 7.22
N ASN A 258 56.91 18.06 6.07
CA ASN A 258 57.13 19.51 5.93
C ASN A 258 56.08 20.33 6.68
N ALA A 259 54.81 19.91 6.66
CA ALA A 259 53.75 20.55 7.43
C ALA A 259 54.05 20.54 8.93
N ALA A 260 54.52 19.41 9.48
CA ALA A 260 54.90 19.30 10.88
C ALA A 260 56.10 20.20 11.24
N ARG A 261 57.13 20.27 10.40
CA ARG A 261 58.29 21.17 10.59
C ARG A 261 57.88 22.65 10.65
N LEU A 262 56.90 23.03 9.85
CA LEU A 262 56.42 24.40 9.72
C LEU A 262 55.26 24.72 10.68
N GLY A 263 54.89 23.79 11.56
CA GLY A 263 53.83 23.98 12.57
C GLY A 263 52.43 24.09 11.96
N VAL A 264 52.23 23.53 10.76
CA VAL A 264 50.95 23.49 10.06
C VAL A 264 50.26 22.16 10.36
N SER A 265 49.06 22.24 10.93
CA SER A 265 48.20 21.07 11.18
C SER A 265 47.24 20.84 10.00
N SER A 266 46.71 19.62 9.87
CA SER A 266 45.67 19.35 8.86
C SER A 266 44.44 20.25 9.04
N ALA A 267 44.11 20.63 10.28
CA ALA A 267 43.01 21.53 10.59
C ALA A 267 43.29 22.97 10.13
N SER A 268 44.51 23.49 10.37
CA SER A 268 44.89 24.83 9.91
C SER A 268 45.04 24.90 8.39
N LEU A 269 45.51 23.82 7.75
CA LEU A 269 45.53 23.67 6.30
C LEU A 269 44.10 23.69 5.72
N GLN A 270 43.18 22.90 6.28
CA GLN A 270 41.77 22.90 5.85
C GLN A 270 41.08 24.25 6.06
N ALA A 271 41.31 24.90 7.20
CA ALA A 271 40.74 26.21 7.49
C ALA A 271 41.24 27.27 6.49
N SER A 272 42.56 27.30 6.23
CA SER A 272 43.16 28.22 5.26
C SER A 272 42.64 27.95 3.85
N LEU A 273 42.60 26.68 3.42
CA LEU A 273 42.01 26.27 2.14
C LEU A 273 40.55 26.72 1.99
N THR A 274 39.76 26.65 3.06
CA THR A 274 38.36 27.07 3.05
C THR A 274 38.25 28.59 2.85
N VAL A 275 39.08 29.37 3.54
CA VAL A 275 39.14 30.84 3.41
C VAL A 275 39.57 31.28 2.01
N GLY A 276 40.58 30.66 1.41
CA GLY A 276 41.02 31.00 0.04
C GLY A 276 40.16 30.40 -1.07
N SER A 277 39.20 29.53 -0.74
CA SER A 277 38.25 29.00 -1.70
C SER A 277 37.10 29.97 -1.94
N SER A 278 36.44 29.86 -3.10
CA SER A 278 35.22 30.64 -3.41
C SER A 278 34.03 30.34 -2.49
N LEU A 279 34.12 29.31 -1.63
CA LEU A 279 33.10 29.05 -0.60
C LEU A 279 33.25 29.99 0.61
N GLY A 280 34.49 30.42 0.91
CA GLY A 280 34.83 31.16 2.11
C GLY A 280 34.57 30.39 3.41
N LEU A 281 35.08 30.89 4.52
CA LEU A 281 34.79 30.38 5.87
C LEU A 281 33.57 31.12 6.44
N PRO A 282 32.42 30.46 6.68
CA PRO A 282 31.27 31.13 7.28
C PRO A 282 31.57 31.52 8.73
N ILE A 283 31.56 32.82 9.03
CA ILE A 283 31.91 33.35 10.36
C ILE A 283 30.68 33.82 11.14
N ALA A 284 29.63 34.26 10.45
CA ALA A 284 28.40 34.72 11.07
C ALA A 284 27.21 34.58 10.10
N THR A 285 25.99 34.62 10.64
CA THR A 285 24.78 34.81 9.86
C THR A 285 24.10 36.06 10.38
N LEU A 286 24.02 37.10 9.55
CA LEU A 286 23.24 38.29 9.82
C LEU A 286 21.78 37.99 9.45
N TRP A 287 20.84 38.45 10.26
CA TRP A 287 19.41 38.30 9.97
C TRP A 287 18.85 39.66 9.58
N GLU A 288 18.46 39.80 8.31
CA GLU A 288 17.66 40.93 7.85
C GLU A 288 16.21 40.48 7.80
N HIS A 289 15.42 40.93 8.78
CA HIS A 289 14.05 40.46 9.01
C HIS A 289 13.98 38.93 9.20
N ALA A 290 13.50 38.19 8.21
CA ALA A 290 13.38 36.73 8.22
C ALA A 290 14.42 36.04 7.32
N ASP A 291 15.27 36.81 6.61
CA ASP A 291 16.23 36.28 5.64
C ASP A 291 17.62 36.13 6.28
N PRO A 292 18.18 34.91 6.32
CA PRO A 292 19.53 34.68 6.82
C PRO A 292 20.57 35.05 5.76
N ILE A 293 21.32 36.12 6.00
CA ILE A 293 22.45 36.56 5.18
C ILE A 293 23.74 35.97 5.79
N ARG A 294 24.35 35.00 5.10
CA ARG A 294 25.61 34.41 5.55
C ARG A 294 26.78 35.36 5.29
N VAL A 295 27.53 35.67 6.34
CA VAL A 295 28.79 36.40 6.29
C VAL A 295 29.92 35.38 6.19
N ILE A 296 30.65 35.42 5.09
CA ILE A 296 31.81 34.55 4.83
C ILE A 296 33.10 35.37 4.89
N LEU A 297 34.12 34.81 5.53
CA LEU A 297 35.49 35.28 5.46
C LEU A 297 36.17 34.62 4.27
N GLY A 298 36.66 35.40 3.32
CA GLY A 298 37.39 34.87 2.17
C GLY A 298 38.42 35.87 1.64
N GLU A 299 39.26 35.40 0.73
CA GLU A 299 40.21 36.23 -0.02
C GLU A 299 39.52 36.96 -1.19
N ASP A 300 40.17 37.99 -1.76
CA ASP A 300 39.65 38.68 -2.94
C ASP A 300 39.40 37.67 -4.08
N PRO A 301 38.16 37.58 -4.61
CA PRO A 301 37.81 36.65 -5.67
C PRO A 301 38.69 36.78 -6.92
N ARG A 302 39.33 37.93 -7.16
CA ARG A 302 40.12 38.17 -8.38
C ARG A 302 41.48 37.46 -8.38
N GLU A 303 42.08 37.23 -7.22
CA GLU A 303 43.41 36.59 -7.09
C GLU A 303 43.31 35.06 -6.90
N SER A 304 42.26 34.60 -6.22
CA SER A 304 42.01 33.18 -5.87
C SER A 304 41.45 32.31 -7.02
N GLN A 305 41.02 32.89 -8.14
CA GLN A 305 40.36 32.17 -9.24
C GLN A 305 41.31 31.45 -10.22
N THR A 306 42.62 31.62 -10.07
CA THR A 306 43.62 30.94 -10.93
C THR A 306 44.37 29.85 -10.17
N MET A 307 44.74 28.76 -10.87
CA MET A 307 45.56 27.69 -10.28
C MET A 307 46.89 28.21 -9.72
N GLN A 308 47.47 29.24 -10.32
CA GLN A 308 48.70 29.87 -9.82
C GLN A 308 48.45 30.67 -8.54
N GLY A 309 47.33 31.39 -8.44
CA GLY A 309 46.90 32.04 -7.20
C GLY A 309 46.67 31.03 -6.07
N PHE A 310 45.97 29.93 -6.37
CA PHE A 310 45.73 28.86 -5.40
C PHE A 310 47.03 28.21 -4.87
N ARG A 311 48.05 28.03 -5.72
CA ARG A 311 49.36 27.50 -5.29
C ARG A 311 50.15 28.45 -4.40
N ARG A 312 49.94 29.76 -4.56
CA ARG A 312 50.59 30.82 -3.78
C ARG A 312 49.80 31.20 -2.53
N GLN A 313 48.69 30.53 -2.27
CA GLN A 313 47.87 30.79 -1.11
C GLN A 313 48.66 30.50 0.17
N TYR A 314 48.59 31.41 1.13
CA TYR A 314 49.27 31.24 2.41
C TYR A 314 48.41 30.46 3.40
N VAL A 315 49.06 29.57 4.14
CA VAL A 315 48.49 28.78 5.24
C VAL A 315 49.07 29.32 6.55
N SER A 316 48.21 29.59 7.52
CA SER A 316 48.66 30.08 8.82
C SER A 316 49.21 28.95 9.70
N SER A 317 50.45 29.10 10.16
CA SER A 317 51.05 28.31 11.22
C SER A 317 50.67 28.92 12.57
N LEU A 318 49.70 28.30 13.26
CA LEU A 318 49.25 28.75 14.59
C LEU A 318 50.33 28.60 15.66
N LEU A 319 51.24 27.63 15.49
CA LEU A 319 52.32 27.34 16.43
C LEU A 319 53.43 28.40 16.38
N PHE A 320 53.74 28.91 15.19
CA PHE A 320 54.87 29.83 15.00
C PHE A 320 54.45 31.25 14.57
N GLY A 321 53.15 31.51 14.39
CA GLY A 321 52.63 32.80 13.93
C GLY A 321 53.07 33.19 12.51
N ALA A 322 53.57 32.24 11.73
CA ALA A 322 54.09 32.46 10.39
C ALA A 322 53.06 32.06 9.32
N ALA A 323 53.12 32.72 8.16
CA ALA A 323 52.33 32.37 6.98
C ALA A 323 53.23 31.63 5.98
N VAL A 324 52.82 30.43 5.57
CA VAL A 324 53.62 29.55 4.70
C VAL A 324 52.85 29.29 3.41
N PRO A 325 53.45 29.44 2.21
CA PRO A 325 52.80 29.06 0.97
C PRO A 325 52.35 27.59 0.99
N ILE A 326 51.15 27.30 0.48
CA ILE A 326 50.59 25.95 0.52
C ILE A 326 51.47 24.92 -0.20
N GLU A 327 52.23 25.32 -1.22
CA GLU A 327 53.15 24.44 -1.96
C GLU A 327 54.30 23.87 -1.12
N GLU A 328 54.67 24.53 -0.02
CA GLU A 328 55.70 24.05 0.93
C GLU A 328 55.16 22.98 1.88
N VAL A 329 53.84 22.88 2.04
CA VAL A 329 53.18 21.98 3.00
C VAL A 329 52.25 20.94 2.34
N ALA A 330 51.97 21.09 1.05
CA ALA A 330 51.16 20.17 0.29
C ALA A 330 51.48 20.20 -1.21
N ARG A 331 51.42 19.02 -1.85
CA ARG A 331 51.52 18.90 -3.30
C ARG A 331 50.15 19.13 -3.94
N ILE A 332 50.07 20.11 -4.85
CA ILE A 332 48.84 20.49 -5.55
C ILE A 332 48.89 20.03 -7.00
N GLN A 333 47.99 19.12 -7.37
CA GLN A 333 47.86 18.60 -8.72
C GLN A 333 46.41 18.66 -9.24
N PRO A 334 46.22 18.89 -10.55
CA PRO A 334 44.92 18.70 -11.18
C PRO A 334 44.44 17.26 -11.00
N ASP A 335 43.14 17.09 -10.76
CA ASP A 335 42.52 15.78 -10.56
C ASP A 335 41.14 15.73 -11.23
N TRP A 336 40.60 14.52 -11.40
CA TRP A 336 39.25 14.30 -11.91
C TRP A 336 38.41 13.60 -10.86
N ASN A 337 37.37 14.28 -10.40
CA ASN A 337 36.46 13.77 -9.39
C ASN A 337 35.13 13.34 -10.02
N GLU A 338 34.54 12.27 -9.50
CA GLU A 338 33.18 11.90 -9.86
C GLU A 338 32.21 13.03 -9.50
N GLU A 339 31.27 13.34 -10.39
CA GLU A 339 30.26 14.37 -10.12
C GLU A 339 29.32 13.93 -9.00
N ALA A 340 28.86 12.68 -9.07
CA ALA A 340 28.05 12.05 -8.06
C ALA A 340 28.40 10.55 -7.93
N ILE A 341 28.34 10.04 -6.70
CA ILE A 341 28.40 8.60 -6.42
C ILE A 341 27.06 8.19 -5.83
N VAL A 342 26.24 7.57 -6.68
CA VAL A 342 24.89 7.15 -6.32
C VAL A 342 24.92 5.80 -5.60
N HIS A 343 24.17 5.70 -4.52
CA HIS A 343 24.04 4.47 -3.73
C HIS A 343 22.58 4.01 -3.72
N ARG A 344 22.35 2.70 -3.90
CA ARG A 344 21.04 2.07 -3.76
C ARG A 344 21.15 0.94 -2.75
N ASN A 345 20.36 1.02 -1.66
CA ASN A 345 20.42 0.08 -0.54
C ASN A 345 21.85 -0.09 0.04
N GLY A 346 22.59 1.01 0.15
CA GLY A 346 23.96 1.02 0.66
C GLY A 346 25.06 0.57 -0.33
N VAL A 347 24.70 0.15 -1.54
CA VAL A 347 25.65 -0.30 -2.57
C VAL A 347 25.79 0.76 -3.66
N ARG A 348 27.03 1.12 -4.02
CA ARG A 348 27.33 1.99 -5.16
C ARG A 348 26.70 1.41 -6.42
N THR A 349 25.88 2.20 -7.09
CA THR A 349 25.11 1.76 -8.25
C THR A 349 25.11 2.87 -9.29
N LEU A 350 25.67 2.58 -10.46
CA LEU A 350 25.62 3.46 -11.62
C LEU A 350 24.42 3.05 -12.47
N THR A 351 23.48 3.97 -12.67
CA THR A 351 22.28 3.75 -13.47
C THR A 351 22.43 4.39 -14.85
N VAL A 352 22.48 3.56 -15.89
CA VAL A 352 22.35 4.03 -17.28
C VAL A 352 20.88 4.20 -17.59
N ARG A 353 20.48 5.43 -17.92
CA ARG A 353 19.13 5.86 -18.25
C ARG A 353 19.01 6.05 -19.76
N VAL A 354 17.98 5.45 -20.35
CA VAL A 354 17.72 5.50 -21.79
C VAL A 354 16.31 6.03 -22.02
N ASP A 355 16.22 7.16 -22.72
CA ASP A 355 14.97 7.70 -23.22
C ASP A 355 14.70 7.20 -24.64
N VAL A 356 13.42 6.91 -24.91
CA VAL A 356 12.93 6.47 -26.21
C VAL A 356 12.16 7.59 -26.88
N GLY A 357 12.29 7.69 -28.19
CA GLY A 357 11.60 8.70 -28.97
C GLY A 357 10.11 8.42 -29.15
N PRO A 358 9.33 9.43 -29.57
CA PRO A 358 7.91 9.31 -29.75
C PRO A 358 7.58 8.26 -30.84
N GLY A 359 6.58 7.43 -30.56
CA GLY A 359 6.19 6.31 -31.43
C GLY A 359 7.00 5.02 -31.25
N THR A 360 8.02 5.02 -30.39
CA THR A 360 8.77 3.79 -30.02
C THR A 360 8.38 3.35 -28.61
N LEU A 361 8.03 2.06 -28.45
CA LEU A 361 7.75 1.49 -27.13
C LEU A 361 9.04 1.15 -26.39
N ALA A 362 9.11 1.51 -25.11
CA ALA A 362 10.26 1.20 -24.25
C ALA A 362 10.56 -0.31 -24.23
N SER A 363 9.52 -1.14 -24.15
CA SER A 363 9.63 -2.60 -24.12
C SER A 363 10.32 -3.20 -25.37
N ASP A 364 10.26 -2.56 -26.53
CA ASP A 364 10.93 -3.02 -27.75
C ASP A 364 12.43 -2.75 -27.71
N VAL A 365 12.82 -1.58 -27.22
CA VAL A 365 14.23 -1.20 -27.00
C VAL A 365 14.83 -2.04 -25.89
N GLU A 366 14.11 -2.27 -24.80
CA GLU A 366 14.53 -3.15 -23.70
C GLU A 366 14.85 -4.57 -24.18
N ARG A 367 14.00 -5.18 -25.01
CA ARG A 367 14.27 -6.54 -25.52
C ARG A 367 15.55 -6.62 -26.35
N LYS A 368 15.86 -5.57 -27.12
CA LYS A 368 17.11 -5.49 -27.90
C LYS A 368 18.30 -5.27 -26.98
N LEU A 369 18.17 -4.39 -25.99
CA LEU A 369 19.21 -4.10 -25.01
C LEU A 369 19.51 -5.30 -24.10
N ASP A 370 18.50 -6.08 -23.71
CA ASP A 370 18.65 -7.32 -22.94
C ASP A 370 19.48 -8.37 -23.69
N ARG A 371 19.28 -8.49 -25.01
CA ARG A 371 20.13 -9.33 -25.86
C ARG A 371 21.57 -8.84 -25.90
N ALA A 372 21.78 -7.53 -26.02
CA ALA A 372 23.12 -6.94 -26.00
C ALA A 372 23.82 -7.14 -24.65
N ILE A 373 23.11 -6.96 -23.52
CA ILE A 373 23.63 -7.22 -22.17
C ILE A 373 24.02 -8.68 -21.98
N LYS A 374 23.16 -9.62 -22.42
CA LYS A 374 23.47 -11.05 -22.36
C LYS A 374 24.69 -11.42 -23.20
N ALA A 375 24.90 -10.75 -24.33
CA ALA A 375 26.08 -10.95 -25.18
C ALA A 375 27.38 -10.42 -24.55
N MET A 376 27.31 -9.40 -23.69
CA MET A 376 28.48 -8.86 -22.97
C MET A 376 29.01 -9.81 -21.87
N GLY A 377 28.19 -10.75 -21.40
CA GLY A 377 28.55 -11.72 -20.36
C GLY A 377 28.60 -11.12 -18.93
N PRO A 378 28.66 -11.98 -17.90
CA PRO A 378 28.76 -11.53 -16.51
C PRO A 378 30.14 -10.93 -16.21
N THR A 379 30.17 -9.78 -15.54
CA THR A 379 31.41 -9.18 -15.02
C THR A 379 31.56 -9.52 -13.53
N PRO A 380 32.70 -10.06 -13.06
CA PRO A 380 32.89 -10.39 -11.64
C PRO A 380 32.65 -9.18 -10.73
N GLY A 381 31.89 -9.37 -9.65
CA GLY A 381 31.64 -8.32 -8.65
C GLY A 381 30.63 -7.23 -9.04
N ILE A 382 30.05 -7.27 -10.26
CA ILE A 382 29.00 -6.34 -10.69
C ILE A 382 27.69 -7.08 -10.94
N ARG A 383 26.61 -6.61 -10.30
CA ARG A 383 25.25 -7.09 -10.55
C ARG A 383 24.51 -6.11 -11.47
N ILE A 384 23.99 -6.63 -12.57
CA ILE A 384 23.14 -5.86 -13.50
C ILE A 384 21.67 -6.06 -13.11
N GLY A 385 20.96 -4.96 -12.89
CA GLY A 385 19.53 -4.94 -12.60
C GLY A 385 18.77 -4.05 -13.57
N TRP A 386 17.47 -4.31 -13.72
CA TRP A 386 16.56 -3.45 -14.48
C TRP A 386 15.84 -2.48 -13.54
N GLY A 387 15.62 -1.27 -14.02
CA GLY A 387 14.74 -0.27 -13.41
C GLY A 387 13.79 0.29 -14.46
N GLY A 388 13.27 1.49 -14.24
CA GLY A 388 12.41 2.15 -15.21
C GLY A 388 10.98 1.58 -15.25
N GLU A 389 10.36 1.62 -16.43
CA GLU A 389 9.01 1.11 -16.66
C GLU A 389 8.90 -0.40 -16.41
N ARG A 390 9.96 -1.18 -16.65
CA ARG A 390 9.99 -2.63 -16.40
C ARG A 390 9.84 -3.00 -14.93
N GLU A 391 10.50 -2.27 -14.03
CA GLU A 391 10.35 -2.48 -12.58
C GLU A 391 8.91 -2.20 -12.16
N GLY A 392 8.35 -1.06 -12.57
CA GLY A 392 6.95 -0.73 -12.31
C GLY A 392 5.98 -1.75 -12.91
N THR A 393 6.28 -2.28 -14.10
CA THR A 393 5.50 -3.33 -14.75
C THR A 393 5.47 -4.61 -13.94
N VAL A 394 6.63 -5.08 -13.45
CA VAL A 394 6.72 -6.31 -12.63
C VAL A 394 6.06 -6.13 -11.26
N GLU A 395 6.29 -4.99 -10.60
CA GLU A 395 5.73 -4.67 -9.30
C GLU A 395 4.20 -4.55 -9.33
N ASN A 396 3.61 -4.07 -10.44
CA ASN A 396 2.17 -3.87 -10.56
C ASN A 396 1.43 -5.03 -11.23
N TYR A 397 1.96 -5.65 -12.31
CA TYR A 397 1.25 -6.76 -12.96
C TYR A 397 1.19 -8.03 -12.10
N THR A 398 2.20 -8.28 -11.26
CA THR A 398 2.19 -9.44 -10.36
C THR A 398 0.97 -9.39 -9.42
N PRO A 399 0.75 -8.35 -8.59
CA PRO A 399 -0.44 -8.27 -7.75
C PRO A 399 -1.73 -8.17 -8.57
N MET A 400 -1.75 -7.51 -9.74
CA MET A 400 -2.92 -7.51 -10.63
C MET A 400 -3.32 -8.92 -11.06
N SER A 401 -2.36 -9.75 -11.47
CA SER A 401 -2.63 -11.15 -11.88
C SER A 401 -3.19 -11.99 -10.72
N VAL A 402 -2.68 -11.78 -9.50
CA VAL A 402 -3.21 -12.40 -8.27
C VAL A 402 -4.63 -11.91 -7.98
N SER A 403 -4.90 -10.61 -8.12
CA SER A 403 -6.25 -10.04 -7.97
C SER A 403 -7.22 -10.62 -9.00
N MET A 404 -6.82 -10.79 -10.26
CA MET A 404 -7.63 -11.42 -11.30
C MET A 404 -7.97 -12.87 -10.94
N ALA A 405 -6.97 -13.66 -10.51
CA ALA A 405 -7.18 -15.04 -10.08
C ALA A 405 -8.14 -15.12 -8.87
N ALA A 406 -7.99 -14.20 -7.90
CA ALA A 406 -8.89 -14.09 -6.78
C ALA A 406 -10.33 -13.70 -7.21
N SER A 407 -10.49 -12.74 -8.13
CA SER A 407 -11.81 -12.38 -8.67
C SER A 407 -12.48 -13.55 -9.39
N VAL A 408 -11.74 -14.30 -10.21
CA VAL A 408 -12.25 -15.50 -10.88
C VAL A 408 -12.68 -16.57 -9.85
N ALA A 409 -11.89 -16.78 -8.80
CA ALA A 409 -12.22 -17.71 -7.73
C ALA A 409 -13.47 -17.26 -6.94
N ILE A 410 -13.61 -15.97 -6.62
CA ILE A 410 -14.79 -15.42 -5.95
C ILE A 410 -16.03 -15.58 -6.83
N ILE A 411 -15.94 -15.26 -8.13
CA ILE A 411 -17.06 -15.47 -9.06
C ILE A 411 -17.42 -16.95 -9.15
N TYR A 412 -16.44 -17.86 -9.19
CA TYR A 412 -16.70 -19.30 -9.13
C TYR A 412 -17.47 -19.70 -7.87
N LEU A 413 -17.08 -19.19 -6.69
CA LEU A 413 -17.76 -19.48 -5.43
C LEU A 413 -19.20 -18.93 -5.39
N ILE A 414 -19.42 -17.72 -5.90
CA ILE A 414 -20.75 -17.11 -6.01
C ILE A 414 -21.64 -17.95 -6.93
N LEU A 415 -21.13 -18.34 -8.10
CA LEU A 415 -21.85 -19.20 -9.04
C LEU A 415 -22.11 -20.60 -8.47
N LEU A 416 -21.16 -21.14 -7.68
CA LEU A 416 -21.33 -22.44 -7.02
C LEU A 416 -22.44 -22.39 -5.98
N PHE A 417 -22.55 -21.29 -5.24
CA PHE A 417 -23.65 -21.04 -4.32
C PHE A 417 -24.99 -20.90 -5.06
N GLU A 418 -25.01 -20.17 -6.17
CA GLU A 418 -26.22 -19.95 -6.99
C GLU A 418 -26.75 -21.25 -7.61
N PHE A 419 -25.90 -22.05 -8.27
CA PHE A 419 -26.33 -23.21 -9.03
C PHE A 419 -26.23 -24.55 -8.28
N GLY A 420 -25.48 -24.61 -7.17
CA GLY A 420 -25.23 -25.84 -6.41
C GLY A 420 -24.51 -26.96 -7.18
N ARG A 421 -24.08 -26.71 -8.43
CA ARG A 421 -23.52 -27.72 -9.34
C ARG A 421 -22.33 -27.16 -10.12
N HIS A 422 -21.14 -27.70 -9.86
CA HIS A 422 -19.88 -27.28 -10.52
C HIS A 422 -19.94 -27.30 -12.06
N ARG A 423 -20.72 -28.21 -12.68
CA ARG A 423 -20.91 -28.25 -14.13
C ARG A 423 -21.59 -26.98 -14.66
N LEU A 424 -22.66 -26.53 -14.03
CA LEU A 424 -23.36 -25.30 -14.44
C LEU A 424 -22.47 -24.07 -14.21
N VAL A 425 -21.68 -24.08 -13.13
CA VAL A 425 -20.69 -23.04 -12.86
C VAL A 425 -19.65 -22.93 -13.97
N LEU A 426 -18.99 -24.05 -14.31
CA LEU A 426 -17.98 -24.08 -15.37
C LEU A 426 -18.57 -23.66 -16.73
N LEU A 427 -19.81 -24.06 -17.01
CA LEU A 427 -20.53 -23.67 -18.22
C LEU A 427 -20.71 -22.14 -18.30
N VAL A 428 -21.13 -21.50 -17.22
CA VAL A 428 -21.26 -20.02 -17.18
C VAL A 428 -19.89 -19.36 -17.29
N MET A 429 -18.85 -19.92 -16.66
CA MET A 429 -17.49 -19.37 -16.74
C MET A 429 -16.90 -19.41 -18.16
N VAL A 430 -17.33 -20.31 -19.05
CA VAL A 430 -16.91 -20.32 -20.46
C VAL A 430 -17.21 -18.98 -21.14
N THR A 431 -18.24 -18.25 -20.70
CA THR A 431 -18.57 -16.93 -21.27
C THR A 431 -17.50 -15.87 -21.03
N MET A 432 -16.68 -16.01 -19.97
CA MET A 432 -15.61 -15.05 -19.65
C MET A 432 -14.51 -15.03 -20.73
N PRO A 433 -13.85 -16.15 -21.11
CA PRO A 433 -12.89 -16.17 -22.22
C PRO A 433 -13.46 -15.67 -23.55
N LEU A 434 -14.74 -15.93 -23.83
CA LEU A 434 -15.40 -15.48 -25.06
C LEU A 434 -15.43 -13.95 -25.18
N ALA A 435 -15.43 -13.23 -24.06
CA ALA A 435 -15.40 -11.78 -24.02
C ALA A 435 -14.02 -11.18 -24.32
N LEU A 436 -12.93 -11.93 -24.07
CA LEU A 436 -11.56 -11.46 -24.29
C LEU A 436 -11.27 -11.16 -25.76
N PHE A 437 -11.89 -11.91 -26.69
CA PHE A 437 -11.75 -11.64 -28.12
C PHE A 437 -12.21 -10.21 -28.48
N GLY A 438 -13.40 -9.83 -28.03
CA GLY A 438 -13.93 -8.49 -28.24
C GLY A 438 -13.09 -7.41 -27.55
N ALA A 439 -12.65 -7.67 -26.32
CA ALA A 439 -11.81 -6.75 -25.57
C ALA A 439 -10.48 -6.44 -26.28
N VAL A 440 -9.78 -7.49 -26.70
CA VAL A 440 -8.48 -7.40 -27.37
C VAL A 440 -8.61 -6.76 -28.76
N LEU A 441 -9.63 -7.14 -29.51
CA LEU A 441 -9.93 -6.55 -30.81
C LEU A 441 -10.26 -5.06 -30.67
N GLY A 442 -11.03 -4.68 -29.64
CA GLY A 442 -11.38 -3.28 -29.35
C GLY A 442 -10.17 -2.40 -29.08
N LEU A 443 -9.22 -2.89 -28.27
CA LEU A 443 -7.95 -2.18 -28.03
C LEU A 443 -7.16 -2.02 -29.34
N ARG A 444 -7.10 -3.08 -30.16
CA ARG A 444 -6.37 -3.04 -31.44
C ARG A 444 -6.98 -2.07 -32.45
N LEU A 445 -8.31 -1.99 -32.52
CA LEU A 445 -9.05 -1.08 -33.39
C LEU A 445 -8.93 0.38 -32.93
N THR A 446 -8.91 0.61 -31.63
CA THR A 446 -8.76 1.96 -31.05
C THR A 446 -7.30 2.42 -30.94
N GLY A 447 -6.33 1.56 -31.27
CA GLY A 447 -4.91 1.88 -31.17
C GLY A 447 -4.37 1.95 -29.74
N ASN A 448 -5.14 1.51 -28.75
CA ASN A 448 -4.78 1.58 -27.34
C ASN A 448 -3.90 0.39 -26.91
N ALA A 449 -2.91 0.67 -26.06
CA ALA A 449 -2.08 -0.37 -25.44
C ALA A 449 -2.83 -1.11 -24.32
N PHE A 450 -2.36 -2.33 -23.99
CA PHE A 450 -2.84 -3.02 -22.81
C PHE A 450 -2.21 -2.42 -21.55
N GLY A 451 -3.02 -1.76 -20.74
CA GLY A 451 -2.58 -1.12 -19.50
C GLY A 451 -3.48 -1.42 -18.31
N PHE A 452 -3.27 -0.66 -17.24
CA PHE A 452 -3.99 -0.81 -15.99
C PHE A 452 -5.50 -0.58 -16.14
N THR A 453 -5.92 0.43 -16.89
CA THR A 453 -7.34 0.75 -17.12
C THR A 453 -8.03 -0.27 -18.02
N SER A 454 -7.34 -0.78 -19.04
CA SER A 454 -7.80 -1.92 -19.86
C SER A 454 -8.03 -3.16 -19.00
N PHE A 455 -7.13 -3.44 -18.06
CA PHE A 455 -7.25 -4.57 -17.13
C PHE A 455 -8.47 -4.45 -16.21
N LEU A 456 -8.73 -3.26 -15.65
CA LEU A 456 -9.97 -3.00 -14.91
C LEU A 456 -11.21 -3.25 -15.78
N GLY A 457 -11.16 -2.83 -17.05
CA GLY A 457 -12.22 -3.07 -18.02
C GLY A 457 -12.50 -4.55 -18.24
N VAL A 458 -11.45 -5.37 -18.34
CA VAL A 458 -11.60 -6.83 -18.46
C VAL A 458 -12.30 -7.41 -17.22
N ILE A 459 -11.90 -7.00 -16.02
CA ILE A 459 -12.53 -7.47 -14.77
C ILE A 459 -14.01 -7.08 -14.72
N SER A 460 -14.32 -5.81 -15.01
CA SER A 460 -15.70 -5.32 -15.05
C SER A 460 -16.53 -6.05 -16.12
N LEU A 461 -15.96 -6.27 -17.31
CA LEU A 461 -16.58 -7.00 -18.41
C LEU A 461 -16.90 -8.44 -18.01
N MET A 462 -15.98 -9.15 -17.33
CA MET A 462 -16.21 -10.52 -16.87
C MET A 462 -17.45 -10.61 -15.97
N GLY A 463 -17.65 -9.66 -15.05
CA GLY A 463 -18.84 -9.62 -14.20
C GLY A 463 -20.14 -9.42 -14.99
N ILE A 464 -20.15 -8.50 -15.96
CA ILE A 464 -21.33 -8.23 -16.80
C ILE A 464 -21.68 -9.44 -17.67
N VAL A 465 -20.69 -10.08 -18.27
CA VAL A 465 -20.88 -11.23 -19.15
C VAL A 465 -21.36 -12.47 -18.37
N VAL A 466 -20.81 -12.70 -17.18
CA VAL A 466 -21.26 -13.77 -16.27
C VAL A 466 -22.73 -13.59 -15.90
N ARG A 467 -23.18 -12.37 -15.61
CA ARG A 467 -24.61 -12.08 -15.34
C ARG A 467 -25.51 -12.54 -16.49
N ASN A 468 -25.13 -12.26 -17.73
CA ASN A 468 -25.89 -12.70 -18.91
C ASN A 468 -25.95 -14.24 -18.99
N GLY A 469 -24.85 -14.91 -18.66
CA GLY A 469 -24.79 -16.37 -18.56
C GLY A 469 -25.66 -16.96 -17.46
N ILE A 470 -25.68 -16.34 -16.26
CA ILE A 470 -26.53 -16.75 -15.13
C ILE A 470 -28.00 -16.75 -15.53
N ILE A 471 -28.47 -15.66 -16.15
CA ILE A 471 -29.89 -15.49 -16.53
C ILE A 471 -30.32 -16.55 -17.57
N LEU A 472 -29.44 -16.85 -18.53
CA LEU A 472 -29.74 -17.82 -19.59
C LEU A 472 -29.75 -19.26 -19.06
N VAL A 473 -28.71 -19.65 -18.30
CA VAL A 473 -28.58 -21.01 -17.75
C VAL A 473 -29.61 -21.27 -16.65
N GLY A 474 -29.89 -20.29 -15.79
CA GLY A 474 -30.93 -20.40 -14.76
C GLY A 474 -32.32 -20.64 -15.35
N TYR A 475 -32.67 -19.92 -16.42
CA TYR A 475 -33.96 -20.13 -17.09
C TYR A 475 -34.03 -21.47 -17.85
N ALA A 476 -32.91 -21.94 -18.42
CA ALA A 476 -32.84 -23.27 -19.04
C ALA A 476 -33.04 -24.38 -18.00
N GLU A 477 -32.45 -24.26 -16.80
CA GLU A 477 -32.69 -25.20 -15.70
C GLU A 477 -34.12 -25.13 -15.17
N GLU A 478 -34.74 -23.95 -15.13
CA GLU A 478 -36.15 -23.79 -14.74
C GLU A 478 -37.09 -24.55 -15.71
N LEU A 479 -36.91 -24.39 -17.02
CA LEU A 479 -37.66 -25.12 -18.04
C LEU A 479 -37.41 -26.63 -18.00
N ARG A 480 -36.17 -27.03 -17.69
CA ARG A 480 -35.83 -28.44 -17.51
C ARG A 480 -36.46 -29.03 -16.25
N ALA A 481 -36.59 -28.25 -15.18
CA ALA A 481 -37.33 -28.63 -13.97
C ALA A 481 -38.83 -28.78 -14.24
N GLN A 482 -39.37 -28.05 -15.24
CA GLN A 482 -40.74 -28.20 -15.74
C GLN A 482 -40.92 -29.39 -16.71
N GLY A 483 -39.90 -30.21 -16.93
CA GLY A 483 -39.97 -31.44 -17.72
C GLY A 483 -39.54 -31.34 -19.19
N MET A 484 -39.08 -30.17 -19.66
CA MET A 484 -38.55 -30.04 -21.03
C MET A 484 -37.23 -30.80 -21.23
N SER A 485 -36.99 -31.31 -22.44
CA SER A 485 -35.70 -31.92 -22.79
C SER A 485 -34.57 -30.88 -22.72
N SER A 486 -33.34 -31.28 -22.39
CA SER A 486 -32.21 -30.33 -22.29
C SER A 486 -31.98 -29.51 -23.57
N ARG A 487 -32.32 -30.09 -24.73
CA ARG A 487 -32.21 -29.40 -26.03
C ARG A 487 -33.27 -28.33 -26.17
N ASP A 488 -34.53 -28.70 -25.91
CA ASP A 488 -35.67 -27.81 -26.12
C ASP A 488 -35.72 -26.72 -25.04
N ALA A 489 -35.33 -27.04 -23.81
CA ALA A 489 -35.14 -26.09 -22.73
C ALA A 489 -34.08 -25.03 -23.09
N ALA A 490 -32.93 -25.45 -23.64
CA ALA A 490 -31.86 -24.53 -24.04
C ALA A 490 -32.26 -23.62 -25.22
N LEU A 491 -32.96 -24.19 -26.20
CA LEU A 491 -33.46 -23.45 -27.37
C LEU A 491 -34.54 -22.44 -26.95
N ALA A 492 -35.52 -22.87 -26.16
CA ALA A 492 -36.55 -21.99 -25.62
C ALA A 492 -35.98 -20.90 -24.70
N ALA A 493 -34.99 -21.24 -23.87
CA ALA A 493 -34.32 -20.27 -23.03
C ALA A 493 -33.54 -19.23 -23.85
N GLY A 494 -32.77 -19.69 -24.86
CA GLY A 494 -32.06 -18.82 -25.78
C GLY A 494 -32.99 -17.86 -26.53
N MET A 495 -34.13 -18.33 -27.02
CA MET A 495 -35.12 -17.51 -27.72
C MET A 495 -35.79 -16.47 -26.81
N ARG A 496 -36.16 -16.85 -25.59
CA ARG A 496 -36.88 -15.94 -24.67
C ARG A 496 -35.97 -14.94 -23.97
N ARG A 497 -34.71 -15.31 -23.72
CA ARG A 497 -33.73 -14.43 -23.03
C ARG A 497 -32.93 -13.54 -23.96
N MET A 498 -32.95 -13.78 -25.27
CA MET A 498 -32.28 -12.91 -26.27
C MET A 498 -32.66 -11.43 -26.11
N ARG A 499 -33.97 -11.10 -26.07
CA ARG A 499 -34.42 -9.69 -26.04
C ARG A 499 -33.93 -8.95 -24.80
N PRO A 500 -34.10 -9.46 -23.56
CA PRO A 500 -33.53 -8.84 -22.38
C PRO A 500 -31.99 -8.72 -22.41
N ILE A 501 -31.28 -9.78 -22.81
CA ILE A 501 -29.80 -9.81 -22.81
C ILE A 501 -29.21 -8.82 -23.84
N VAL A 502 -29.80 -8.73 -25.02
CA VAL A 502 -29.38 -7.76 -26.06
C VAL A 502 -29.65 -6.33 -25.57
N LEU A 503 -30.80 -6.07 -24.94
CA LEU A 503 -31.13 -4.73 -24.43
C LEU A 503 -30.15 -4.28 -23.34
N THR A 504 -29.85 -5.15 -22.36
CA THR A 504 -28.91 -4.81 -21.28
C THR A 504 -27.49 -4.60 -21.81
N SER A 505 -27.04 -5.45 -22.74
CA SER A 505 -25.71 -5.34 -23.34
C SER A 505 -25.59 -4.11 -24.21
N ALA A 506 -26.64 -3.77 -24.99
CA ALA A 506 -26.68 -2.56 -25.80
C ALA A 506 -26.67 -1.30 -24.93
N ALA A 507 -27.46 -1.25 -23.85
CA ALA A 507 -27.44 -0.12 -22.92
C ALA A 507 -26.07 0.08 -22.28
N ALA A 508 -25.43 -1.00 -21.82
CA ALA A 508 -24.08 -0.93 -21.25
C ALA A 508 -23.03 -0.53 -22.30
N ALA A 509 -23.10 -1.07 -23.51
CA ALA A 509 -22.21 -0.70 -24.61
C ALA A 509 -22.37 0.79 -24.96
N VAL A 510 -23.60 1.27 -25.18
CA VAL A 510 -23.87 2.69 -25.50
C VAL A 510 -23.41 3.60 -24.35
N GLY A 511 -23.59 3.20 -23.09
CA GLY A 511 -23.17 3.97 -21.93
C GLY A 511 -21.66 4.28 -21.87
N VAL A 512 -20.81 3.41 -22.44
CA VAL A 512 -19.35 3.61 -22.47
C VAL A 512 -18.85 4.24 -23.77
N VAL A 513 -19.71 4.45 -24.78
CA VAL A 513 -19.32 5.09 -26.06
C VAL A 513 -18.73 6.49 -25.87
N PRO A 514 -19.27 7.38 -25.00
CA PRO A 514 -18.68 8.70 -24.78
C PRO A 514 -17.22 8.62 -24.28
N MET A 515 -16.86 7.58 -23.54
CA MET A 515 -15.50 7.37 -23.04
C MET A 515 -14.52 6.96 -24.16
N ILE A 516 -15.03 6.32 -25.22
CA ILE A 516 -14.22 5.97 -26.40
C ILE A 516 -14.06 7.20 -27.29
N LEU A 517 -15.14 7.94 -27.51
CA LEU A 517 -15.16 9.14 -28.35
C LEU A 517 -14.39 10.31 -27.75
N SER A 518 -14.22 10.36 -26.41
CA SER A 518 -13.44 11.41 -25.77
C SER A 518 -11.95 11.37 -26.13
N GLY A 519 -11.45 10.27 -26.68
CA GLY A 519 -10.04 10.12 -27.03
C GLY A 519 -9.10 10.08 -25.81
N SER A 520 -9.64 10.08 -24.59
CA SER A 520 -8.83 10.11 -23.37
C SER A 520 -7.94 8.87 -23.29
N THR A 521 -6.64 9.09 -23.10
CA THR A 521 -5.67 8.00 -23.00
C THR A 521 -5.89 7.12 -21.78
N LEU A 522 -6.47 7.66 -20.71
CA LEU A 522 -6.78 6.93 -19.48
C LEU A 522 -8.08 6.12 -19.57
N TRP A 523 -9.17 6.75 -20.04
CA TRP A 523 -10.53 6.17 -20.01
C TRP A 523 -10.94 5.47 -21.31
N GLY A 524 -10.36 5.86 -22.45
CA GLY A 524 -10.58 5.25 -23.74
C GLY A 524 -10.33 3.74 -23.75
N PRO A 525 -9.20 3.23 -23.20
CA PRO A 525 -8.94 1.79 -23.15
C PRO A 525 -9.96 1.00 -22.33
N LEU A 526 -10.42 1.55 -21.19
CA LEU A 526 -11.47 0.97 -20.34
C LEU A 526 -12.80 0.86 -21.10
N GLY A 527 -13.17 1.94 -21.80
CA GLY A 527 -14.37 2.00 -22.63
C GLY A 527 -14.33 1.02 -23.80
N ALA A 528 -13.20 0.98 -24.53
CA ALA A 528 -13.00 0.12 -25.70
C ALA A 528 -13.11 -1.37 -25.33
N VAL A 529 -12.44 -1.79 -24.26
CA VAL A 529 -12.54 -3.17 -23.74
C VAL A 529 -13.98 -3.52 -23.43
N THR A 530 -14.70 -2.63 -22.74
CA THR A 530 -16.08 -2.88 -22.31
C THR A 530 -17.05 -2.91 -23.49
N PHE A 531 -16.96 -1.96 -24.42
CA PHE A 531 -17.86 -1.85 -25.59
C PHE A 531 -17.73 -3.04 -26.53
N PHE A 532 -16.52 -3.26 -27.07
CA PHE A 532 -16.29 -4.36 -28.02
C PHE A 532 -16.39 -5.71 -27.32
N GLY A 533 -15.90 -5.80 -26.08
CA GLY A 533 -16.07 -6.97 -25.23
C GLY A 533 -17.54 -7.37 -25.08
N LEU A 534 -18.44 -6.43 -24.75
CA LEU A 534 -19.87 -6.71 -24.62
C LEU A 534 -20.54 -7.09 -25.93
N ILE A 535 -20.25 -6.39 -27.03
CA ILE A 535 -20.87 -6.69 -28.33
C ILE A 535 -20.52 -8.11 -28.80
N PHE A 536 -19.22 -8.45 -28.80
CA PHE A 536 -18.77 -9.76 -29.24
C PHE A 536 -19.14 -10.87 -28.24
N SER A 537 -19.00 -10.62 -26.94
CA SER A 537 -19.38 -11.62 -25.92
C SER A 537 -20.87 -11.91 -25.95
N THR A 538 -21.74 -10.92 -26.14
CA THR A 538 -23.19 -11.14 -26.18
C THR A 538 -23.59 -11.95 -27.41
N LEU A 539 -23.02 -11.66 -28.58
CA LEU A 539 -23.24 -12.44 -29.80
C LEU A 539 -22.78 -13.90 -29.62
N LEU A 540 -21.55 -14.09 -29.12
CA LEU A 540 -20.98 -15.42 -28.93
C LEU A 540 -21.69 -16.19 -27.80
N THR A 541 -22.04 -15.53 -26.70
CA THR A 541 -22.73 -16.15 -25.56
C THR A 541 -24.12 -16.62 -25.96
N LEU A 542 -24.90 -15.82 -26.70
CA LEU A 542 -26.24 -16.23 -27.13
C LEU A 542 -26.24 -17.44 -28.08
N ILE A 543 -25.15 -17.71 -28.80
CA ILE A 543 -25.04 -18.85 -29.72
C ILE A 543 -24.34 -20.05 -29.05
N VAL A 544 -23.17 -19.81 -28.45
CA VAL A 544 -22.30 -20.87 -27.91
C VAL A 544 -22.84 -21.41 -26.59
N LEU A 545 -23.40 -20.56 -25.71
CA LEU A 545 -23.83 -20.99 -24.38
C LEU A 545 -25.01 -21.97 -24.41
N PRO A 546 -26.09 -21.78 -25.19
CA PRO A 546 -27.18 -22.76 -25.29
C PRO A 546 -26.72 -24.12 -25.85
N VAL A 547 -25.83 -24.11 -26.85
CA VAL A 547 -25.28 -25.33 -27.44
C VAL A 547 -24.36 -26.05 -26.46
N ALA A 548 -23.49 -25.30 -25.77
CA ALA A 548 -22.63 -25.82 -24.71
C ALA A 548 -23.46 -26.40 -23.56
N TYR A 549 -24.54 -25.73 -23.15
CA TYR A 549 -25.47 -26.24 -22.15
C TYR A 549 -26.06 -27.59 -22.57
N TRP A 550 -26.57 -27.70 -23.80
CA TRP A 550 -27.14 -28.94 -24.31
C TRP A 550 -26.14 -30.10 -24.34
N LEU A 551 -24.90 -29.85 -24.77
CA LEU A 551 -23.89 -30.90 -24.84
C LEU A 551 -23.38 -31.33 -23.46
N MET A 552 -23.34 -30.41 -22.51
CA MET A 552 -22.79 -30.63 -21.18
C MET A 552 -23.83 -31.18 -20.18
N VAL A 553 -25.10 -30.81 -20.35
CA VAL A 553 -26.25 -31.24 -19.53
C VAL A 553 -27.06 -32.29 -20.28
N ARG A 554 -26.43 -33.42 -20.62
CA ARG A 554 -27.12 -34.61 -21.15
C ARG A 554 -27.35 -35.64 -20.03
N SER A 555 -28.63 -35.97 -19.83
CA SER A 555 -29.20 -37.06 -19.01
C SER A 555 -28.84 -37.13 -17.52
N VAL A 556 -29.58 -36.39 -16.67
CA VAL A 556 -30.02 -36.82 -15.31
C VAL A 556 -31.29 -36.04 -14.92
N PRO A 557 -32.39 -36.68 -14.46
CA PRO A 557 -33.56 -35.98 -13.91
C PRO A 557 -33.20 -35.21 -12.64
N VAL A 558 -33.66 -33.96 -12.53
CA VAL A 558 -33.45 -33.12 -11.35
C VAL A 558 -34.50 -33.45 -10.31
N ARG A 559 -34.07 -34.01 -9.17
CA ARG A 559 -34.88 -34.00 -7.95
C ARG A 559 -34.65 -32.65 -7.27
N GLN A 560 -35.72 -31.88 -7.10
CA GLN A 560 -35.68 -30.59 -6.41
C GLN A 560 -35.29 -30.81 -4.94
N ALA A 561 -34.24 -30.13 -4.49
CA ALA A 561 -34.12 -29.73 -3.11
C ALA A 561 -34.49 -28.24 -3.08
N ALA A 562 -35.63 -27.93 -2.48
CA ALA A 562 -36.05 -26.55 -2.24
C ALA A 562 -35.06 -25.88 -1.28
N ILE A 563 -34.27 -24.95 -1.80
CA ILE A 563 -33.62 -23.92 -0.99
C ILE A 563 -34.25 -22.59 -1.40
N ALA A 564 -35.53 -22.45 -1.03
CA ALA A 564 -36.18 -21.16 -0.95
C ALA A 564 -36.15 -20.76 0.52
N ALA A 565 -35.17 -19.94 0.93
CA ALA A 565 -35.23 -19.12 2.16
C ALA A 565 -33.96 -18.31 2.48
N VAL A 566 -32.79 -18.57 1.87
CA VAL A 566 -31.53 -17.99 2.41
C VAL A 566 -31.09 -16.70 1.70
N THR A 567 -31.63 -16.38 0.52
CA THR A 567 -31.18 -15.24 -0.30
C THR A 567 -31.61 -13.87 0.24
N GLY A 568 -32.57 -13.79 1.16
CA GLY A 568 -33.08 -12.54 1.73
C GLY A 568 -32.38 -12.05 3.01
N VAL A 569 -31.64 -12.91 3.70
CA VAL A 569 -31.16 -12.62 5.08
C VAL A 569 -29.70 -12.16 5.11
N LEU A 570 -28.86 -12.55 4.15
CA LEU A 570 -27.42 -12.24 4.23
C LEU A 570 -27.03 -10.83 3.77
N LEU A 571 -27.86 -10.13 2.98
CA LEU A 571 -27.56 -8.77 2.52
C LEU A 571 -27.80 -7.70 3.61
N VAL A 572 -28.63 -8.04 4.62
CA VAL A 572 -28.96 -7.15 5.76
C VAL A 572 -27.90 -7.25 6.86
N VAL A 573 -27.24 -8.40 7.01
CA VAL A 573 -26.21 -8.59 8.06
C VAL A 573 -24.91 -7.83 7.72
N SER A 574 -24.62 -7.56 6.44
CA SER A 574 -23.44 -6.78 6.03
C SER A 574 -23.63 -5.26 6.06
N LEU A 575 -24.87 -4.74 6.23
CA LEU A 575 -25.16 -3.31 6.40
C LEU A 575 -25.53 -2.90 7.84
N GLY A 576 -25.62 -3.85 8.77
CA GLY A 576 -26.09 -3.62 10.14
C GLY A 576 -25.02 -3.26 11.19
N ALA A 577 -23.75 -3.10 10.80
CA ALA A 577 -22.67 -2.74 11.73
C ALA A 577 -22.43 -1.22 11.77
N LEU A 578 -23.49 -0.44 12.08
CA LEU A 578 -23.32 0.90 12.64
C LEU A 578 -23.57 0.76 14.15
N PRO A 579 -22.55 0.88 15.02
CA PRO A 579 -22.78 0.82 16.45
C PRO A 579 -23.65 2.02 16.85
N ALA A 580 -24.80 1.72 17.45
CA ALA A 580 -25.68 2.70 18.08
C ALA A 580 -24.87 3.48 19.12
N THR A 581 -24.68 4.77 18.89
CA THR A 581 -24.04 5.66 19.85
C THR A 581 -25.00 5.95 20.98
N ALA A 582 -24.80 5.27 22.11
CA ALA A 582 -25.37 5.67 23.38
C ALA A 582 -24.84 7.09 23.71
N GLY A 583 -25.75 8.06 23.74
CA GLY A 583 -25.45 9.42 24.17
C GLY A 583 -25.14 9.43 25.66
N ALA A 584 -23.85 9.38 26.02
CA ALA A 584 -23.41 9.69 27.37
C ALA A 584 -23.35 11.22 27.52
N GLN A 585 -24.19 11.76 28.40
CA GLN A 585 -24.14 13.15 28.83
C GLN A 585 -22.78 13.44 29.47
N SER A 586 -22.01 14.34 28.87
CA SER A 586 -20.65 14.70 29.32
C SER A 586 -20.70 15.85 30.32
N GLY A 587 -20.57 15.52 31.60
CA GLY A 587 -20.08 16.46 32.63
C GLY A 587 -18.57 16.74 32.47
N PRO A 588 -18.00 17.66 33.27
CA PRO A 588 -16.56 17.94 33.25
C PRO A 588 -15.76 16.67 33.58
N LEU A 589 -14.68 16.42 32.83
CA LEU A 589 -13.87 15.21 32.92
C LEU A 589 -12.72 15.41 33.91
N THR A 590 -12.73 14.68 35.02
CA THR A 590 -11.61 14.59 35.96
C THR A 590 -10.54 13.61 35.48
N LEU A 591 -9.30 13.72 35.97
CA LEU A 591 -8.21 12.80 35.61
C LEU A 591 -8.61 11.32 35.81
N GLU A 592 -9.29 11.00 36.91
CA GLU A 592 -9.73 9.63 37.22
C GLU A 592 -10.77 9.11 36.21
N GLN A 593 -11.69 9.97 35.76
CA GLN A 593 -12.66 9.61 34.71
C GLN A 593 -11.97 9.38 33.37
N VAL A 594 -10.95 10.18 33.03
CA VAL A 594 -10.14 10.03 31.82
C VAL A 594 -9.38 8.69 31.85
N ARG A 595 -8.77 8.32 32.98
CA ARG A 595 -8.10 7.03 33.14
C ARG A 595 -9.06 5.86 32.95
N ARG A 596 -10.24 5.90 33.59
CA ARG A 596 -11.27 4.85 33.45
C ARG A 596 -11.80 4.74 32.02
N LEU A 597 -12.02 5.87 31.36
CA LEU A 597 -12.54 5.91 29.99
C LEU A 597 -11.49 5.40 29.00
N ALA A 598 -10.22 5.79 29.15
CA ALA A 598 -9.10 5.25 28.38
C ALA A 598 -8.96 3.74 28.56
N ALA A 599 -9.05 3.24 29.79
CA ALA A 599 -8.94 1.81 30.09
C ALA A 599 -10.04 0.94 29.47
N ARG A 600 -11.21 1.52 29.14
CA ARG A 600 -12.38 0.81 28.60
C ARG A 600 -12.63 1.04 27.12
N SER A 601 -12.39 2.25 26.64
CA SER A 601 -12.89 2.69 25.33
C SER A 601 -11.81 3.11 24.33
N ALA A 602 -10.54 3.20 24.76
CA ALA A 602 -9.45 3.51 23.85
C ALA A 602 -9.37 2.49 22.70
N PRO A 603 -9.19 2.92 21.44
CA PRO A 603 -9.20 2.04 20.28
C PRO A 603 -8.21 0.87 20.37
N LYS A 604 -6.99 1.13 20.87
CA LYS A 604 -5.95 0.11 21.05
C LYS A 604 -6.34 -0.97 22.06
N VAL A 605 -7.11 -0.61 23.09
CA VAL A 605 -7.59 -1.56 24.11
C VAL A 605 -8.67 -2.46 23.52
N ARG A 606 -9.61 -1.89 22.76
CA ARG A 606 -10.64 -2.68 22.05
C ARG A 606 -10.03 -3.65 21.07
N GLN A 607 -9.05 -3.20 20.28
CA GLN A 607 -8.33 -4.08 19.36
C GLN A 607 -7.69 -5.28 20.09
N ALA A 608 -6.99 -5.03 21.20
CA ALA A 608 -6.36 -6.10 21.97
C ALA A 608 -7.37 -7.06 22.63
N GLN A 609 -8.56 -6.57 23.00
CA GLN A 609 -9.65 -7.43 23.51
C GLN A 609 -10.24 -8.34 22.43
N GLU A 610 -10.40 -7.83 21.20
CA GLU A 610 -10.83 -8.65 20.06
C GLU A 610 -9.77 -9.71 19.70
N GLU A 611 -8.48 -9.36 19.77
CA GLU A 611 -7.38 -10.32 19.59
C GLU A 611 -7.41 -11.44 20.66
N ALA A 612 -7.71 -11.11 21.92
CA ALA A 612 -7.90 -12.10 22.98
C ALA A 612 -9.12 -13.01 22.71
N THR A 613 -10.21 -12.45 22.23
CA THR A 613 -11.42 -13.21 21.85
C THR A 613 -11.14 -14.16 20.68
N ALA A 614 -10.38 -13.71 19.67
CA ALA A 614 -9.93 -14.53 18.55
C ALA A 614 -8.98 -15.66 18.98
N ALA A 615 -8.07 -15.39 19.92
CA ALA A 615 -7.19 -16.41 20.51
C ALA A 615 -7.99 -17.49 21.24
N GLU A 616 -9.06 -17.12 21.96
CA GLU A 616 -9.96 -18.07 22.62
C GLU A 616 -10.71 -18.95 21.61
N GLN A 617 -11.14 -18.40 20.47
CA GLN A 617 -11.70 -19.21 19.39
C GLN A 617 -10.67 -20.16 18.79
N THR A 618 -9.40 -19.73 18.67
CA THR A 618 -8.31 -20.59 18.20
C THR A 618 -8.06 -21.76 19.17
N ARG A 619 -8.12 -21.51 20.48
CA ARG A 619 -8.05 -22.55 21.51
C ARG A 619 -9.21 -23.56 21.41
N ARG A 620 -10.44 -23.06 21.24
CA ARG A 620 -11.63 -23.92 21.04
C ARG A 620 -11.53 -24.73 19.75
N ALA A 621 -11.04 -24.14 18.66
CA ALA A 621 -10.79 -24.84 17.41
C ALA A 621 -9.72 -25.93 17.57
N ALA A 622 -8.61 -25.64 18.26
CA ALA A 622 -7.57 -26.63 18.55
C ALA A 622 -8.10 -27.80 19.41
N PHE A 623 -9.07 -27.54 20.30
CA PHE A 623 -9.73 -28.59 21.09
C PHE A 623 -10.56 -29.55 20.23
N THR A 624 -11.06 -29.11 19.07
CA THR A 624 -11.80 -30.00 18.15
C THR A 624 -10.94 -31.15 17.61
N SER A 625 -9.61 -31.01 17.62
CA SER A 625 -8.67 -32.05 17.14
C SER A 625 -8.63 -33.31 18.02
N PHE A 626 -9.25 -33.29 19.21
CA PHE A 626 -9.45 -34.49 20.03
C PHE A 626 -10.61 -35.37 19.55
N PHE A 627 -11.52 -34.82 18.75
CA PHE A 627 -12.73 -35.49 18.29
C PHE A 627 -12.53 -36.12 16.90
N PRO A 628 -13.39 -37.08 16.52
CA PRO A 628 -13.27 -37.73 15.23
C PRO A 628 -13.58 -36.76 14.09
N THR A 629 -12.76 -36.81 13.06
CA THR A 629 -13.00 -36.04 11.83
C THR A 629 -13.90 -36.84 10.91
N VAL A 630 -15.08 -36.29 10.60
CA VAL A 630 -16.02 -36.88 9.65
C VAL A 630 -15.86 -36.15 8.32
N SER A 631 -15.52 -36.90 7.28
CA SER A 631 -15.33 -36.41 5.93
C SER A 631 -16.16 -37.23 4.95
N SER A 632 -16.63 -36.58 3.88
CA SER A 632 -17.26 -37.27 2.77
C SER A 632 -16.44 -37.04 1.50
N ALA A 633 -16.20 -38.11 0.77
CA ALA A 633 -15.50 -38.09 -0.51
C ALA A 633 -16.40 -38.76 -1.56
N ALA A 634 -16.57 -38.10 -2.70
CA ALA A 634 -17.29 -38.65 -3.83
C ALA A 634 -16.36 -38.68 -5.04
N VAL A 635 -16.21 -39.85 -5.63
CA VAL A 635 -15.38 -40.08 -6.82
C VAL A 635 -16.28 -40.61 -7.92
N ALA A 636 -16.26 -39.95 -9.08
CA ALA A 636 -16.98 -40.40 -10.26
C ALA A 636 -16.02 -40.45 -11.44
N VAL A 637 -15.79 -41.66 -11.95
CA VAL A 637 -14.90 -41.93 -13.08
C VAL A 637 -15.75 -42.48 -14.22
N ALA A 638 -15.53 -41.96 -15.41
CA ALA A 638 -16.09 -42.48 -16.65
C ALA A 638 -14.94 -42.77 -17.60
N ALA A 639 -14.75 -44.04 -17.94
CA ALA A 639 -13.68 -44.49 -18.80
C ALA A 639 -14.19 -44.64 -20.23
N ARG A 640 -13.35 -44.22 -21.20
CA ARG A 640 -13.69 -44.30 -22.63
C ARG A 640 -13.59 -45.73 -23.17
N THR A 641 -12.70 -46.52 -22.58
CA THR A 641 -12.59 -47.97 -22.69
C THR A 641 -12.93 -48.59 -21.32
N PRO A 642 -13.68 -49.70 -21.26
CA PRO A 642 -13.99 -50.37 -20.00
C PRO A 642 -12.69 -50.68 -19.24
N LEU A 643 -12.65 -50.36 -17.93
CA LEU A 643 -11.47 -50.61 -17.12
C LEU A 643 -11.16 -52.11 -16.99
N VAL A 644 -12.18 -52.96 -17.16
CA VAL A 644 -12.05 -54.41 -17.21
C VAL A 644 -12.73 -54.90 -18.47
N ASN A 645 -11.98 -55.59 -19.33
CA ASN A 645 -12.52 -56.20 -20.55
C ASN A 645 -12.11 -57.67 -20.58
N VAL A 646 -13.07 -58.57 -20.37
CA VAL A 646 -12.87 -60.01 -20.40
C VAL A 646 -13.30 -60.51 -21.77
N ASN A 647 -12.34 -60.81 -22.63
CA ASN A 647 -12.61 -61.46 -23.91
C ASN A 647 -12.35 -62.97 -23.74
N LEU A 648 -13.41 -63.78 -23.79
CA LEU A 648 -13.27 -65.22 -24.04
C LEU A 648 -13.15 -65.43 -25.55
N PRO A 649 -11.98 -65.84 -26.06
CA PRO A 649 -11.81 -66.10 -27.48
C PRO A 649 -12.71 -67.27 -27.89
N GLY A 650 -13.46 -67.06 -28.95
CA GLY A 650 -14.18 -68.13 -29.64
C GLY A 650 -13.19 -69.06 -30.35
N GLY A 651 -13.59 -70.31 -30.51
CA GLY A 651 -12.73 -71.34 -31.07
C GLY A 651 -13.53 -72.34 -31.89
N ASP A 652 -12.85 -72.86 -32.89
CA ASP A 652 -13.31 -73.86 -33.82
C ASP A 652 -12.99 -75.24 -33.23
N LEU A 653 -14.01 -75.96 -32.76
CA LEU A 653 -13.85 -77.32 -32.26
C LEU A 653 -13.93 -78.29 -33.45
N ALA A 654 -12.84 -79.01 -33.70
CA ALA A 654 -12.79 -80.08 -34.67
C ALA A 654 -13.65 -81.26 -34.18
N VAL A 655 -14.68 -81.63 -34.95
CA VAL A 655 -15.46 -82.83 -34.69
C VAL A 655 -14.69 -84.01 -35.31
N ASN A 656 -14.02 -84.79 -34.45
CA ASN A 656 -13.35 -86.02 -34.86
C ASN A 656 -14.36 -87.18 -34.77
N ASP A 657 -14.30 -88.10 -35.73
CA ASP A 657 -15.04 -89.36 -35.62
C ASP A 657 -14.40 -90.29 -34.57
N ALA A 658 -15.06 -91.42 -34.29
CA ALA A 658 -14.59 -92.39 -33.28
C ALA A 658 -13.21 -93.01 -33.60
N SER A 659 -12.65 -92.78 -34.79
CA SER A 659 -11.33 -93.22 -35.21
C SER A 659 -10.25 -92.14 -35.07
N GLY A 660 -10.63 -90.93 -34.65
CA GLY A 660 -9.71 -89.81 -34.43
C GLY A 660 -9.39 -88.98 -35.68
N ALA A 661 -10.06 -89.23 -36.81
CA ALA A 661 -9.88 -88.45 -38.03
C ALA A 661 -10.78 -87.20 -38.05
N SER A 662 -10.20 -86.04 -38.40
CA SER A 662 -10.92 -84.76 -38.49
C SER A 662 -11.92 -84.80 -39.66
N THR A 663 -13.22 -84.64 -39.39
CA THR A 663 -14.28 -84.76 -40.40
C THR A 663 -14.48 -83.50 -41.25
N GLY A 664 -13.61 -82.50 -41.14
CA GLY A 664 -13.69 -81.25 -41.92
C GLY A 664 -14.84 -80.31 -41.52
N ASN A 665 -15.80 -80.77 -40.71
CA ASN A 665 -16.84 -79.92 -40.13
C ASN A 665 -16.39 -79.34 -38.79
N VAL A 666 -16.47 -78.02 -38.68
CA VAL A 666 -15.99 -77.25 -37.55
C VAL A 666 -17.18 -76.59 -36.86
N THR A 667 -17.40 -76.89 -35.58
CA THR A 667 -18.42 -76.20 -34.77
C THR A 667 -17.80 -74.94 -34.19
N ASN A 668 -18.22 -73.79 -34.70
CA ASN A 668 -17.70 -72.50 -34.31
C ASN A 668 -18.45 -71.98 -33.07
N PHE A 669 -17.76 -71.81 -31.94
CA PHE A 669 -18.32 -71.13 -30.77
C PHE A 669 -17.92 -69.65 -30.79
N PRO A 670 -18.89 -68.71 -30.87
CA PRO A 670 -18.57 -67.29 -30.93
C PRO A 670 -17.95 -66.82 -29.61
N GLY A 671 -16.89 -66.01 -29.72
CA GLY A 671 -16.23 -65.41 -28.56
C GLY A 671 -17.16 -64.45 -27.82
N VAL A 672 -17.12 -64.47 -26.48
CA VAL A 672 -17.92 -63.60 -25.63
C VAL A 672 -17.01 -62.54 -25.01
N SER A 673 -17.25 -61.27 -25.35
CA SER A 673 -16.58 -60.13 -24.72
C SER A 673 -17.47 -59.51 -23.66
N MET A 674 -17.04 -59.52 -22.40
CA MET A 674 -17.68 -58.80 -21.28
C MET A 674 -16.86 -57.56 -20.89
N ALA A 675 -17.45 -56.39 -21.10
CA ALA A 675 -16.94 -55.10 -20.67
C ALA A 675 -17.55 -54.70 -19.31
N LEU A 676 -16.72 -54.40 -18.32
CA LEU A 676 -17.10 -54.01 -16.95
C LEU A 676 -16.40 -52.69 -16.53
N ALA A 677 -16.99 -51.96 -15.59
CA ALA A 677 -16.41 -50.75 -14.99
C ALA A 677 -16.11 -49.60 -16.00
N ASP A 678 -17.01 -49.39 -16.94
CA ASP A 678 -17.06 -48.23 -17.84
C ASP A 678 -17.47 -46.94 -17.10
N ARG A 679 -18.28 -47.07 -16.05
CA ARG A 679 -18.66 -45.99 -15.12
C ARG A 679 -18.51 -46.45 -13.68
N VAL A 680 -17.69 -45.73 -12.93
CA VAL A 680 -17.44 -45.97 -11.51
C VAL A 680 -17.89 -44.77 -10.71
N ARG A 681 -18.84 -44.95 -9.80
CA ARG A 681 -19.25 -43.92 -8.82
C ARG A 681 -19.03 -44.47 -7.44
N VAL A 682 -18.31 -43.74 -6.60
CA VAL A 682 -18.01 -44.10 -5.22
C VAL A 682 -18.35 -42.91 -4.34
N LEU A 683 -19.16 -43.13 -3.31
CA LEU A 683 -19.42 -42.20 -2.23
C LEU A 683 -18.91 -42.85 -0.94
N ALA A 684 -17.95 -42.21 -0.30
CA ALA A 684 -17.37 -42.67 0.95
C ALA A 684 -17.64 -41.63 2.04
N LEU A 685 -18.25 -42.06 3.14
CA LEU A 685 -18.37 -41.27 4.36
C LEU A 685 -17.41 -41.88 5.39
N THR A 686 -16.36 -41.14 5.74
CA THR A 686 -15.25 -41.64 6.55
C THR A 686 -15.16 -40.84 7.84
N ALA A 687 -15.26 -41.51 8.98
CA ALA A 687 -14.98 -40.95 10.29
C ALA A 687 -13.64 -41.50 10.77
N VAL A 688 -12.68 -40.63 11.13
CA VAL A 688 -11.37 -41.04 11.64
C VAL A 688 -11.12 -40.41 13.00
N GLN A 689 -10.93 -41.26 14.01
CA GLN A 689 -10.51 -40.89 15.35
C GLN A 689 -8.99 -41.07 15.47
N PRO A 690 -8.23 -39.99 15.68
CA PRO A 690 -6.83 -40.12 16.10
C PRO A 690 -6.78 -40.71 17.52
N LEU A 691 -6.03 -41.81 17.69
CA LEU A 691 -5.74 -42.38 19.02
C LEU A 691 -4.41 -41.85 19.55
N PHE A 692 -3.40 -41.76 18.67
CA PHE A 692 -2.09 -41.23 19.00
C PHE A 692 -1.49 -40.52 17.79
N VAL A 693 -1.03 -39.28 17.95
CA VAL A 693 -0.43 -38.49 16.85
C VAL A 693 0.86 -37.85 17.34
N GLY A 694 1.76 -38.64 17.96
CA GLY A 694 3.04 -38.16 18.44
C GLY A 694 2.95 -37.02 19.48
N GLY A 695 1.86 -36.94 20.25
CA GLY A 695 1.62 -35.84 21.20
C GLY A 695 1.26 -34.48 20.56
N ARG A 696 1.11 -34.42 19.22
CA ARG A 696 0.84 -33.16 18.50
C ARG A 696 -0.48 -32.50 18.87
N VAL A 697 -1.52 -33.29 19.12
CA VAL A 697 -2.84 -32.77 19.52
C VAL A 697 -2.75 -32.10 20.91
N VAL A 698 -2.07 -32.75 21.87
CA VAL A 698 -1.90 -32.24 23.24
C VAL A 698 -1.02 -30.98 23.24
N ASN A 699 0.14 -31.02 22.59
CA ASN A 699 1.05 -29.87 22.54
C ASN A 699 0.48 -28.72 21.71
N GLY A 700 -0.29 -29.00 20.65
CA GLY A 700 -1.01 -28.00 19.87
C GLY A 700 -2.10 -27.32 20.69
N ASN A 701 -2.82 -28.07 21.52
CA ASN A 701 -3.80 -27.50 22.43
C ASN A 701 -3.16 -26.64 23.53
N ARG A 702 -2.04 -27.10 24.12
CA ARG A 702 -1.24 -26.31 25.07
C ARG A 702 -0.70 -25.02 24.45
N LEU A 703 -0.26 -25.07 23.19
CA LEU A 703 0.21 -23.89 22.46
C LEU A 703 -0.94 -22.90 22.20
N ALA A 704 -2.12 -23.39 21.82
CA ALA A 704 -3.29 -22.55 21.63
C ALA A 704 -3.78 -21.91 22.94
N ALA A 705 -3.74 -22.66 24.06
CA ALA A 705 -4.03 -22.11 25.40
C ALA A 705 -3.00 -21.06 25.83
N LEU A 706 -1.72 -21.26 25.52
CA LEU A 706 -0.68 -20.26 25.76
C LEU A 706 -0.88 -19.01 24.88
N GLY A 707 -1.41 -19.18 23.66
CA GLY A 707 -1.82 -18.07 22.80
C GLY A 707 -2.90 -17.17 23.43
N VAL A 708 -3.84 -17.74 24.19
CA VAL A 708 -4.82 -16.98 24.97
C VAL A 708 -4.13 -16.15 26.06
N ALA A 709 -3.25 -16.76 26.85
CA ALA A 709 -2.50 -16.04 27.89
C ALA A 709 -1.63 -14.89 27.32
N VAL A 710 -1.03 -15.09 26.13
CA VAL A 710 -0.29 -14.03 25.43
C VAL A 710 -1.22 -12.88 25.01
N ALA A 711 -2.40 -13.19 24.49
CA ALA A 711 -3.35 -12.16 24.06
C ALA A 711 -3.94 -11.39 25.26
N GLU A 712 -4.19 -12.06 26.38
CA GLU A 712 -4.62 -11.43 27.63
C GLU A 712 -3.54 -10.50 28.21
N ASP A 713 -2.27 -10.94 28.26
CA ASP A 713 -1.16 -10.10 28.73
C ASP A 713 -0.92 -8.90 27.79
N LYS A 714 -1.10 -9.06 26.46
CA LYS A 714 -1.08 -7.95 25.50
C LYS A 714 -2.24 -6.97 25.72
N ALA A 715 -3.44 -7.46 26.04
CA ALA A 715 -4.58 -6.60 26.34
C ALA A 715 -4.37 -5.82 27.65
N ALA A 716 -3.77 -6.44 28.67
CA ALA A 716 -3.37 -5.77 29.90
C ALA A 716 -2.32 -4.68 29.65
N LEU A 717 -1.32 -4.95 28.81
CA LEU A 717 -0.31 -3.96 28.41
C LEU A 717 -0.93 -2.80 27.64
N ALA A 718 -1.79 -3.07 26.64
CA ALA A 718 -2.48 -2.06 25.86
C ALA A 718 -3.36 -1.14 26.74
N ARG A 719 -4.01 -1.71 27.77
CA ARG A 719 -4.78 -0.95 28.76
C ARG A 719 -3.89 0.01 29.54
N ARG A 720 -2.75 -0.46 30.05
CA ARG A 720 -1.80 0.37 30.80
C ARG A 720 -1.24 1.50 29.95
N ASP A 721 -0.85 1.20 28.71
CA ASP A 721 -0.32 2.19 27.77
C ASP A 721 -1.36 3.24 27.41
N ALA A 722 -2.62 2.83 27.20
CA ALA A 722 -3.71 3.75 26.92
C ALA A 722 -3.97 4.71 28.09
N VAL A 723 -3.96 4.22 29.33
CA VAL A 723 -4.12 5.05 30.54
C VAL A 723 -2.99 6.06 30.67
N ALA A 724 -1.73 5.62 30.55
CA ALA A 724 -0.57 6.49 30.67
C ALA A 724 -0.57 7.62 29.62
N GLN A 725 -0.88 7.30 28.36
CA GLN A 725 -0.98 8.30 27.30
C GLN A 725 -2.17 9.25 27.48
N ALA A 726 -3.27 8.78 28.06
CA ALA A 726 -4.42 9.63 28.35
C ALA A 726 -4.09 10.65 29.46
N GLU A 727 -3.36 10.22 30.48
CA GLU A 727 -2.87 11.09 31.55
C GLU A 727 -1.88 12.15 31.02
N GLU A 728 -0.94 11.78 30.16
CA GLU A 728 -0.01 12.74 29.55
C GLU A 728 -0.76 13.84 28.77
N LYS A 729 -1.71 13.43 27.95
CA LYS A 729 -2.56 14.34 27.16
C LYS A 729 -3.45 15.21 28.05
N TYR A 730 -3.92 14.67 29.17
CA TYR A 730 -4.70 15.41 30.16
C TYR A 730 -3.88 16.52 30.80
N TRP A 731 -2.68 16.22 31.30
CA TRP A 731 -1.80 17.20 31.93
C TRP A 731 -1.38 18.30 30.96
N ARG A 732 -1.14 17.97 29.68
CA ARG A 732 -0.90 18.97 28.65
C ARG A 732 -2.07 19.94 28.47
N LEU A 733 -3.31 19.44 28.54
CA LEU A 733 -4.51 20.27 28.43
C LEU A 733 -4.70 21.18 29.65
N VAL A 734 -4.45 20.68 30.87
CA VAL A 734 -4.42 21.47 32.12
C VAL A 734 -3.38 22.60 32.03
N THR A 735 -2.17 22.28 31.57
CA THR A 735 -1.06 23.24 31.40
C THR A 735 -1.47 24.41 30.49
N LEU A 736 -2.07 24.10 29.34
CA LEU A 736 -2.56 25.11 28.39
C LEU A 736 -3.69 25.95 28.99
N GLY A 737 -4.54 25.35 29.85
CA GLY A 737 -5.57 26.09 30.59
C GLY A 737 -4.99 27.10 31.58
N GLN A 738 -3.96 26.72 32.34
CA GLN A 738 -3.30 27.64 33.28
C GLN A 738 -2.55 28.77 32.56
N LYS A 739 -1.88 28.47 31.44
CA LYS A 739 -1.22 29.50 30.62
C LYS A 739 -2.22 30.50 30.02
N ASP A 740 -3.46 30.08 29.73
CA ASP A 740 -4.54 30.96 29.24
C ASP A 740 -4.94 31.95 30.33
N GLN A 741 -5.09 31.45 31.56
CA GLN A 741 -5.43 32.29 32.72
C GLN A 741 -4.33 33.32 33.01
N THR A 742 -3.06 32.89 33.07
CA THR A 742 -1.92 33.79 33.30
C THR A 742 -1.80 34.86 32.20
N LEU A 743 -2.00 34.47 30.94
CA LEU A 743 -1.93 35.38 29.79
C LEU A 743 -3.06 36.41 29.82
N ARG A 744 -4.30 36.02 30.15
CA ARG A 744 -5.43 36.95 30.29
C ARG A 744 -5.21 37.96 31.41
N SER A 745 -4.67 37.53 32.54
CA SER A 745 -4.28 38.45 33.62
C SER A 745 -3.19 39.42 33.18
N TYR A 746 -2.21 38.96 32.40
CA TYR A 746 -1.16 39.81 31.84
C TYR A 746 -1.71 40.84 30.82
N GLN A 747 -2.63 40.43 29.95
CA GLN A 747 -3.31 41.33 29.01
C GLN A 747 -4.13 42.40 29.74
N ALA A 748 -4.86 42.04 30.79
CA ALA A 748 -5.62 43.00 31.59
C ALA A 748 -4.70 44.06 32.24
N LEU A 749 -3.54 43.64 32.76
CA LEU A 749 -2.54 44.54 33.32
C LEU A 749 -1.93 45.46 32.24
N LEU A 750 -1.59 44.94 31.06
CA LEU A 750 -1.07 45.74 29.96
C LEU A 750 -2.11 46.75 29.43
N ALA A 751 -3.39 46.38 29.39
CA ALA A 751 -4.47 47.27 28.97
C ALA A 751 -4.69 48.43 29.95
N ASP A 752 -4.54 48.18 31.26
CA ASP A 752 -4.57 49.23 32.27
C ASP A 752 -3.33 50.12 32.18
N LEU A 753 -2.15 49.53 31.99
CA LEU A 753 -0.89 50.25 31.83
C LEU A 753 -0.88 51.12 30.56
N GLU A 754 -1.49 50.66 29.46
CA GLU A 754 -1.62 51.45 28.23
C GLU A 754 -2.50 52.69 28.45
N ARG A 755 -3.57 52.56 29.24
CA ARG A 755 -4.43 53.67 29.61
C ARG A 755 -3.67 54.70 30.45
N GLN A 756 -2.98 54.24 31.50
CA GLN A 756 -2.18 55.10 32.37
C GLN A 756 -1.03 55.79 31.61
N ALA A 757 -0.32 55.06 30.73
CA ALA A 757 0.74 55.62 29.91
C ALA A 757 0.22 56.65 28.90
N ARG A 758 -0.97 56.43 28.34
CA ARG A 758 -1.62 57.37 27.42
C ARG A 758 -1.99 58.67 28.13
N ASP A 759 -2.58 58.57 29.33
CA ASP A 759 -2.95 59.73 30.15
C ASP A 759 -1.70 60.50 30.61
N ALA A 760 -0.62 59.80 30.97
CA ALA A 760 0.65 60.39 31.37
C ALA A 760 1.38 61.08 30.20
N VAL A 761 1.31 60.55 28.97
CA VAL A 761 1.80 61.21 27.76
C VAL A 761 0.99 62.48 27.47
N ALA A 762 -0.33 62.44 27.63
CA ALA A 762 -1.19 63.62 27.45
C ALA A 762 -0.90 64.73 28.48
N ALA A 763 -0.46 64.35 29.68
CA ALA A 763 -0.01 65.27 30.73
C ALA A 763 1.47 65.70 30.60
N GLY A 764 2.21 65.20 29.60
CA GLY A 764 3.63 65.52 29.39
C GLY A 764 4.61 64.85 30.37
N LEU A 765 4.17 63.84 31.12
CA LEU A 765 4.94 63.17 32.17
C LEU A 765 5.76 61.97 31.66
N VAL A 766 5.38 61.37 30.53
CA VAL A 766 6.00 60.17 29.95
C VAL A 766 6.20 60.36 28.44
N THR A 767 7.20 59.70 27.84
CA THR A 767 7.49 59.83 26.41
C THR A 767 6.52 59.03 25.54
N SER A 768 6.26 59.49 24.31
CA SER A 768 5.45 58.72 23.34
C SER A 768 6.06 57.36 22.99
N ASN A 769 7.38 57.19 23.16
CA ASN A 769 8.08 55.93 22.93
C ASN A 769 7.67 54.85 23.96
N ASP A 770 7.47 55.24 25.22
CA ASP A 770 7.07 54.31 26.27
C ASP A 770 5.64 53.80 26.07
N LEU A 771 4.74 54.65 25.57
CA LEU A 771 3.39 54.24 25.16
C LEU A 771 3.44 53.23 23.98
N LEU A 772 4.34 53.43 23.02
CA LEU A 772 4.51 52.49 21.89
C LEU A 772 5.03 51.12 22.36
N LYS A 773 5.93 51.08 23.35
CA LYS A 773 6.42 49.82 23.94
C LYS A 773 5.29 49.02 24.61
N VAL A 774 4.41 49.68 25.36
CA VAL A 774 3.25 49.01 25.99
C VAL A 774 2.30 48.46 24.93
N ARG A 775 2.01 49.24 23.88
CA ARG A 775 1.16 48.79 22.76
C ARG A 775 1.74 47.59 22.02
N LEU A 776 3.06 47.58 21.80
CA LEU A 776 3.75 46.44 21.19
C LEU A 776 3.61 45.17 22.06
N LYS A 777 3.79 45.29 23.37
CA LYS A 777 3.63 44.17 24.31
C LYS A 777 2.19 43.65 24.37
N LEU A 778 1.20 44.53 24.24
CA LEU A 778 -0.21 44.14 24.15
C LEU A 778 -0.48 43.34 22.87
N GLN A 779 0.04 43.79 21.73
CA GLN A 779 -0.07 43.06 20.45
C GLN A 779 0.64 41.69 20.49
N GLU A 780 1.82 41.61 21.09
CA GLU A 780 2.51 40.31 21.32
C GLU A 780 1.65 39.36 22.17
N ALA A 781 1.02 39.87 23.22
CA ALA A 781 0.13 39.07 24.08
C ALA A 781 -1.15 38.59 23.37
N GLU A 782 -1.71 39.37 22.43
CA GLU A 782 -2.83 38.94 21.58
C GLU A 782 -2.45 37.79 20.64
N VAL A 783 -1.25 37.85 20.03
CA VAL A 783 -0.73 36.76 19.19
C VAL A 783 -0.51 35.49 20.00
N ASP A 784 0.04 35.60 21.20
CA ASP A 784 0.22 34.47 22.12
C ASP A 784 -1.13 33.82 22.48
N GLN A 785 -2.19 34.62 22.65
CA GLN A 785 -3.52 34.11 22.97
C GLN A 785 -4.10 33.27 21.82
N LEU A 786 -3.97 33.74 20.57
CA LEU A 786 -4.40 32.99 19.38
C LEU A 786 -3.65 31.66 19.22
N ARG A 787 -2.34 31.66 19.51
CA ARG A 787 -1.52 30.44 19.51
C ARG A 787 -1.96 29.46 20.59
N LEU A 788 -2.24 29.97 21.79
CA LEU A 788 -2.66 29.16 22.91
C LEU A 788 -4.06 28.56 22.70
N GLU A 789 -5.00 29.33 22.15
CA GLU A 789 -6.33 28.83 21.78
C GLU A 789 -6.24 27.71 20.74
N SER A 790 -5.41 27.90 19.71
CA SER A 790 -5.16 26.90 18.68
C SER A 790 -4.54 25.63 19.28
N GLY A 791 -3.55 25.79 20.16
CA GLY A 791 -2.93 24.70 20.91
C GLY A 791 -3.92 23.93 21.78
N ARG A 792 -4.83 24.63 22.47
CA ARG A 792 -5.87 24.02 23.30
C ARG A 792 -6.87 23.24 22.46
N ARG A 793 -7.32 23.79 21.32
CA ARG A 793 -8.21 23.08 20.38
C ARG A 793 -7.57 21.77 19.89
N LEU A 794 -6.28 21.80 19.54
CA LEU A 794 -5.55 20.61 19.09
C LEU A 794 -5.36 19.57 20.21
N ALA A 795 -4.96 20.00 21.41
CA ALA A 795 -4.78 19.11 22.56
C ALA A 795 -6.10 18.45 22.98
N THR A 796 -7.22 19.19 22.95
CA THR A 796 -8.55 18.63 23.21
C THR A 796 -8.92 17.57 22.17
N ARG A 797 -8.65 17.82 20.88
CA ARG A 797 -8.93 16.84 19.81
C ARG A 797 -8.08 15.59 19.96
N ASP A 798 -6.79 15.75 20.29
CA ASP A 798 -5.88 14.63 20.50
C ASP A 798 -6.29 13.74 21.70
N LEU A 799 -6.70 14.35 22.82
CA LEU A 799 -7.26 13.62 23.96
C LEU A 799 -8.54 12.87 23.58
N ARG A 800 -9.44 13.48 22.80
CA ARG A 800 -10.70 12.84 22.35
C ARG A 800 -10.46 11.63 21.45
N LEU A 801 -9.55 11.76 20.47
CA LEU A 801 -9.17 10.66 19.59
C LEU A 801 -8.58 9.49 20.39
N HIS A 802 -7.75 9.81 21.38
CA HIS A 802 -7.15 8.81 22.27
C HIS A 802 -8.20 8.06 23.11
N LEU A 803 -9.21 8.79 23.57
CA LEU A 803 -10.33 8.26 24.36
C LEU A 803 -11.40 7.57 23.51
N GLY A 804 -11.34 7.66 22.17
CA GLY A 804 -12.36 7.07 21.28
C GLY A 804 -13.71 7.81 21.29
N LEU A 805 -13.72 9.10 21.64
CA LEU A 805 -14.93 9.94 21.66
C LEU A 805 -15.17 10.59 20.28
N GLN A 806 -16.41 10.54 19.77
CA GLN A 806 -16.80 11.17 18.50
C GLN A 806 -17.02 12.70 18.64
N ASP A 807 -17.05 13.43 17.52
CA ASP A 807 -16.89 14.91 17.41
C ASP A 807 -17.90 15.81 18.15
N ALA A 808 -18.93 15.29 18.84
CA ALA A 808 -19.97 16.10 19.50
C ALA A 808 -19.81 16.40 21.02
N SER A 809 -18.97 15.71 21.78
CA SER A 809 -18.89 15.91 23.25
C SER A 809 -17.93 17.04 23.67
N PRO A 810 -18.39 18.09 24.40
CA PRO A 810 -17.51 19.10 24.97
C PRO A 810 -16.65 18.50 26.10
N VAL A 811 -15.33 18.53 25.95
CA VAL A 811 -14.38 18.13 27.01
C VAL A 811 -13.98 19.39 27.77
N VAL A 812 -14.50 19.55 28.98
CA VAL A 812 -14.11 20.61 29.91
C VAL A 812 -13.27 19.99 31.01
N VAL A 813 -12.06 20.51 31.19
CA VAL A 813 -11.12 20.11 32.22
C VAL A 813 -11.21 21.11 33.37
N THR A 814 -11.39 20.63 34.59
CA THR A 814 -11.60 21.46 35.79
C THR A 814 -10.42 21.49 36.75
N ASP A 815 -9.43 20.60 36.56
CA ASP A 815 -8.39 20.38 37.56
C ASP A 815 -7.27 21.43 37.42
N THR A 816 -6.75 21.90 38.57
CA THR A 816 -5.54 22.70 38.65
C THR A 816 -4.33 21.80 38.91
N VAL A 817 -3.14 22.20 38.45
CA VAL A 817 -1.90 21.43 38.69
C VAL A 817 -1.63 21.37 40.21
N PRO A 818 -1.67 20.18 40.84
CA PRO A 818 -1.46 20.04 42.27
C PRO A 818 -0.01 20.34 42.66
N GLU A 819 0.21 20.78 43.90
CA GLU A 819 1.56 20.99 44.42
C GLU A 819 2.24 19.63 44.68
N PRO A 820 3.53 19.46 44.30
CA PRO A 820 4.30 18.31 44.73
C PRO A 820 4.37 18.24 46.26
N PRO A 821 4.47 17.04 46.85
CA PRO A 821 4.62 16.88 48.30
C PRO A 821 5.85 17.63 48.83
N ALA A 822 5.70 18.19 50.05
CA ALA A 822 6.69 19.05 50.69
C ALA A 822 7.90 18.28 51.26
N ASP A 823 7.67 17.04 51.70
CA ASP A 823 8.71 16.11 52.14
C ASP A 823 9.26 15.32 50.94
N ASP A 824 10.48 14.77 51.08
CA ASP A 824 11.23 14.04 50.05
C ASP A 824 10.36 13.21 49.07
N ALA A 825 10.82 13.08 47.81
CA ALA A 825 10.16 12.26 46.80
C ALA A 825 9.77 10.88 47.37
N PRO A 826 8.52 10.42 47.19
CA PRO A 826 7.98 9.28 47.93
C PRO A 826 8.85 8.03 47.76
N PRO A 827 9.23 7.32 48.85
CA PRO A 827 9.99 6.09 48.76
C PRO A 827 9.06 4.98 48.24
N VAL A 828 9.03 4.79 46.93
CA VAL A 828 8.38 3.58 46.37
C VAL A 828 9.40 2.46 46.51
N GLU A 829 9.12 1.51 47.41
CA GLU A 829 9.97 0.33 47.61
C GLU A 829 10.17 -0.43 46.29
N GLU A 830 11.43 -0.55 45.86
CA GLU A 830 11.84 -1.48 44.81
C GLU A 830 11.65 -2.91 45.33
N ARG A 831 10.51 -3.52 45.04
CA ARG A 831 10.29 -4.94 45.35
C ARG A 831 10.76 -5.77 44.14
N PRO A 832 11.84 -6.55 44.24
CA PRO A 832 12.36 -7.37 43.13
C PRO A 832 11.32 -8.34 42.56
N ALA A 833 10.36 -8.75 43.40
CA ALA A 833 9.24 -9.61 43.01
C ALA A 833 8.22 -8.92 42.07
N VAL A 834 8.08 -7.59 42.13
CA VAL A 834 7.13 -6.83 41.30
C VAL A 834 7.69 -6.60 39.90
N VAL A 835 9.01 -6.45 39.77
CA VAL A 835 9.70 -6.33 38.47
C VAL A 835 9.47 -7.57 37.60
N ALA A 836 9.52 -8.77 38.19
CA ALA A 836 9.27 -10.03 37.48
C ALA A 836 7.81 -10.20 37.00
N GLN A 837 6.87 -9.41 37.53
CA GLN A 837 5.45 -9.47 37.15
C GLN A 837 5.10 -8.51 36.01
N ARG A 838 6.08 -7.80 35.42
CA ARG A 838 5.83 -6.90 34.28
C ARG A 838 5.23 -7.66 33.09
N PRO A 839 4.14 -7.16 32.47
CA PRO A 839 3.52 -7.78 31.31
C PRO A 839 4.50 -8.04 30.17
N GLU A 840 5.46 -7.13 29.94
CA GLU A 840 6.46 -7.28 28.88
C GLU A 840 7.40 -8.48 29.15
N LEU A 841 7.83 -8.67 30.39
CA LEU A 841 8.66 -9.81 30.80
C LEU A 841 7.85 -11.11 30.82
N ARG A 842 6.57 -11.06 31.23
CA ARG A 842 5.65 -12.19 31.15
C ARG A 842 5.44 -12.65 29.70
N LEU A 843 5.24 -11.71 28.77
CA LEU A 843 5.09 -12.00 27.35
C LEU A 843 6.34 -12.68 26.77
N LEU A 844 7.53 -12.21 27.12
CA LEU A 844 8.78 -12.86 26.73
C LEU A 844 8.92 -14.26 27.36
N GLY A 845 8.53 -14.43 28.62
CA GLY A 845 8.48 -15.75 29.26
C GLY A 845 7.49 -16.72 28.60
N LEU A 846 6.34 -16.23 28.16
CA LEU A 846 5.37 -17.01 27.38
C LEU A 846 5.93 -17.35 26.00
N ALA A 847 6.68 -16.45 25.36
CA ALA A 847 7.35 -16.71 24.08
C ALA A 847 8.37 -17.85 24.17
N VAL A 848 9.17 -17.90 25.25
CA VAL A 848 10.09 -19.03 25.51
C VAL A 848 9.31 -20.34 25.59
N ARG A 849 8.21 -20.39 26.35
CA ARG A 849 7.35 -21.57 26.47
C ARG A 849 6.68 -21.94 25.14
N ALA A 850 6.33 -20.96 24.31
CA ALA A 850 5.78 -21.18 22.98
C ALA A 850 6.78 -21.87 22.05
N GLU A 851 8.04 -21.41 22.02
CA GLU A 851 9.11 -22.03 21.22
C GLU A 851 9.44 -23.45 21.70
N ALA A 852 9.40 -23.70 23.02
CA ALA A 852 9.53 -25.05 23.57
C ALA A 852 8.39 -25.97 23.09
N LEU A 853 7.13 -25.49 23.09
CA LEU A 853 5.99 -26.26 22.57
C LEU A 853 6.04 -26.46 21.05
N GLN A 854 6.53 -25.49 20.28
CA GLN A 854 6.77 -25.64 18.84
C GLN A 854 7.85 -26.71 18.58
N THR A 855 8.91 -26.73 19.38
CA THR A 855 9.94 -27.77 19.31
C THR A 855 9.35 -29.14 19.65
N ALA A 856 8.49 -29.24 20.67
CA ALA A 856 7.79 -30.47 21.01
C ALA A 856 6.82 -30.94 19.90
N LEU A 857 6.20 -30.02 19.15
CA LEU A 857 5.39 -30.33 17.97
C LEU A 857 6.23 -30.89 16.83
N ALA A 858 7.43 -30.34 16.61
CA ALA A 858 8.38 -30.85 15.61
C ALA A 858 8.85 -32.27 15.97
N ILE A 859 9.15 -32.54 17.24
CA ILE A 859 9.45 -33.91 17.73
C ILE A 859 8.26 -34.84 17.44
N GLY A 860 7.03 -34.39 17.74
CA GLY A 860 5.83 -35.16 17.50
C GLY A 860 5.54 -35.49 16.04
N SER A 861 6.10 -34.72 15.08
CA SER A 861 5.99 -35.01 13.65
C SER A 861 6.84 -36.19 13.18
N ALA A 862 7.89 -36.54 13.94
CA ALA A 862 8.76 -37.68 13.67
C ALA A 862 8.25 -39.00 14.26
N LEU A 863 7.25 -38.95 15.15
CA LEU A 863 6.69 -40.12 15.82
C LEU A 863 5.58 -40.77 14.98
N PRO A 864 5.38 -42.10 15.09
CA PRO A 864 4.26 -42.80 14.46
C PRO A 864 2.91 -42.22 14.90
N ALA A 865 1.94 -42.22 13.97
CA ALA A 865 0.56 -41.87 14.26
C ALA A 865 -0.36 -43.09 14.11
N VAL A 866 -1.24 -43.30 15.08
CA VAL A 866 -2.23 -44.38 15.13
C VAL A 866 -3.63 -43.77 15.17
N SER A 867 -4.49 -44.22 14.26
CA SER A 867 -5.88 -43.78 14.18
C SER A 867 -6.80 -44.95 13.89
N VAL A 868 -8.04 -44.87 14.35
CA VAL A 868 -9.10 -45.83 14.03
C VAL A 868 -10.18 -45.09 13.27
N GLY A 869 -10.71 -45.70 12.23
CA GLY A 869 -11.75 -45.11 11.42
C GLY A 869 -12.83 -46.10 11.01
N ALA A 870 -13.97 -45.54 10.64
CA ALA A 870 -15.06 -46.25 10.02
C ALA A 870 -15.41 -45.55 8.71
N GLN A 871 -15.63 -46.33 7.66
CA GLN A 871 -15.96 -45.85 6.33
C GLN A 871 -17.23 -46.54 5.84
N LEU A 872 -18.24 -45.75 5.54
CA LEU A 872 -19.41 -46.19 4.79
C LEU A 872 -19.15 -45.93 3.32
N LEU A 873 -19.10 -46.98 2.52
CA LEU A 873 -18.78 -46.95 1.11
C LEU A 873 -20.01 -47.35 0.32
N ARG A 874 -20.47 -46.47 -0.58
CA ARG A 874 -21.51 -46.78 -1.55
C ARG A 874 -20.90 -46.66 -2.94
N TYR A 875 -20.92 -47.74 -3.70
CA TYR A 875 -20.30 -47.76 -5.02
C TYR A 875 -21.18 -48.41 -6.08
N ASP A 876 -21.00 -47.96 -7.31
CA ASP A 876 -21.65 -48.44 -8.53
C ASP A 876 -20.57 -48.60 -9.59
N LEU A 877 -20.36 -49.84 -10.04
CA LEU A 877 -19.22 -50.28 -10.85
C LEU A 877 -19.60 -50.63 -12.30
N GLY A 878 -20.73 -50.16 -12.83
CA GLY A 878 -21.09 -50.35 -14.24
C GLY A 878 -21.28 -51.82 -14.62
N GLY A 879 -22.53 -52.27 -14.63
CA GLY A 879 -22.91 -53.66 -14.95
C GLY A 879 -23.12 -54.59 -13.74
N LEU A 880 -22.74 -54.17 -12.52
CA LEU A 880 -22.86 -54.97 -11.29
C LEU A 880 -23.87 -54.42 -10.25
N GLY A 881 -24.55 -53.31 -10.55
CA GLY A 881 -25.51 -52.66 -9.65
C GLY A 881 -24.87 -51.84 -8.52
N THR A 882 -25.70 -51.08 -7.80
CA THR A 882 -25.25 -50.25 -6.67
C THR A 882 -25.13 -51.10 -5.40
N ARG A 883 -23.96 -51.10 -4.76
CA ARG A 883 -23.71 -51.78 -3.47
C ARG A 883 -23.29 -50.78 -2.39
N GLY A 884 -23.52 -51.15 -1.14
CA GLY A 884 -23.14 -50.38 0.03
C GLY A 884 -22.49 -51.27 1.06
N ASP A 885 -21.26 -50.96 1.45
CA ASP A 885 -20.46 -51.69 2.42
C ASP A 885 -20.02 -50.76 3.56
N ALA A 886 -19.78 -51.34 4.73
CA ALA A 886 -19.19 -50.65 5.87
C ALA A 886 -17.84 -51.29 6.20
N LEU A 887 -16.81 -50.47 6.33
CA LEU A 887 -15.45 -50.87 6.65
C LEU A 887 -15.04 -50.21 7.97
N VAL A 888 -14.56 -50.99 8.93
CA VAL A 888 -13.82 -50.46 10.08
C VAL A 888 -12.35 -50.74 9.83
N PHE A 889 -11.50 -49.75 10.05
CA PHE A 889 -10.08 -49.85 9.78
C PHE A 889 -9.24 -49.18 10.88
N ALA A 890 -8.03 -49.66 11.07
CA ALA A 890 -7.01 -49.00 11.87
C ALA A 890 -5.86 -48.61 10.95
N THR A 891 -5.37 -47.38 11.07
CA THR A 891 -4.25 -46.87 10.27
C THR A 891 -3.08 -46.55 11.19
N VAL A 892 -1.92 -47.11 10.84
CA VAL A 892 -0.63 -46.76 11.45
C VAL A 892 0.20 -46.07 10.37
N SER A 893 0.55 -44.81 10.61
CA SER A 893 1.37 -44.01 9.70
C SER A 893 2.75 -43.79 10.33
N VAL A 894 3.79 -44.36 9.70
CA VAL A 894 5.18 -44.22 10.13
C VAL A 894 5.94 -43.37 9.12
N PRO A 895 6.44 -42.17 9.50
CA PRO A 895 7.22 -41.34 8.60
C PRO A 895 8.62 -41.93 8.39
N LEU A 896 8.90 -42.49 7.21
CA LEU A 896 10.20 -43.13 6.92
C LEU A 896 11.32 -42.14 6.61
N THR A 897 11.04 -41.12 5.79
CA THR A 897 12.03 -40.08 5.40
C THR A 897 11.81 -38.74 6.11
N GLY A 898 10.64 -38.56 6.73
CA GLY A 898 10.30 -37.33 7.46
C GLY A 898 11.18 -37.06 8.68
N VAL A 899 11.78 -38.10 9.25
CA VAL A 899 12.62 -38.02 10.46
C VAL A 899 13.84 -37.11 10.27
N TRP A 900 14.44 -37.08 9.08
CA TRP A 900 15.58 -36.21 8.78
C TRP A 900 15.19 -34.73 8.81
N LYS A 901 14.02 -34.40 8.24
CA LYS A 901 13.48 -33.04 8.27
C LYS A 901 13.17 -32.61 9.70
N SER A 902 12.48 -33.47 10.46
CA SER A 902 12.15 -33.20 11.86
C SER A 902 13.40 -33.02 12.73
N ALA A 903 14.50 -33.74 12.46
CA ALA A 903 15.76 -33.56 13.20
C ALA A 903 16.35 -32.15 13.03
N HIS A 904 16.28 -31.57 11.83
CA HIS A 904 16.70 -30.19 11.59
C HIS A 904 15.72 -29.17 12.20
N GLU A 905 14.41 -29.44 12.12
CA GLU A 905 13.38 -28.59 12.75
C GLU A 905 13.53 -28.54 14.28
N VAL A 906 13.90 -29.67 14.91
CA VAL A 906 14.15 -29.74 16.36
C VAL A 906 15.41 -28.99 16.75
N ARG A 907 16.53 -29.16 16.03
CA ARG A 907 17.76 -28.39 16.29
C ARG A 907 17.53 -26.89 16.12
N GLY A 908 16.78 -26.49 15.10
CA GLY A 908 16.40 -25.09 14.87
C GLY A 908 15.44 -24.56 15.95
N GLY A 909 14.50 -25.39 16.43
CA GLY A 909 13.61 -25.07 17.54
C GLY A 909 14.36 -24.84 18.86
N GLN A 910 15.30 -25.73 19.20
CA GLN A 910 16.14 -25.59 20.40
C GLN A 910 17.03 -24.34 20.35
N ALA A 911 17.53 -23.95 19.17
CA ALA A 911 18.28 -22.71 19.01
C ALA A 911 17.39 -21.48 19.24
N ARG A 912 16.14 -21.49 18.72
CA ARG A 912 15.15 -20.43 18.94
C ARG A 912 14.71 -20.33 20.40
N GLU A 913 14.53 -21.46 21.08
CA GLU A 913 14.23 -21.49 22.52
C GLU A 913 15.35 -20.84 23.35
N ARG A 914 16.62 -21.17 23.07
CA ARG A 914 17.79 -20.54 23.72
C ARG A 914 17.86 -19.03 23.44
N LEU A 915 17.60 -18.62 22.19
CA LEU A 915 17.59 -17.21 21.81
C LEU A 915 16.49 -16.44 22.56
N ALA A 916 15.27 -17.00 22.64
CA ALA A 916 14.17 -16.41 23.39
C ALA A 916 14.49 -16.31 24.89
N ALA A 917 15.19 -17.31 25.45
CA ALA A 917 15.62 -17.28 26.84
C ALA A 917 16.67 -16.18 27.09
N MET A 918 17.64 -16.00 26.17
CA MET A 918 18.62 -14.91 26.23
C MET A 918 17.94 -13.53 26.16
N GLN A 919 16.96 -13.36 25.26
CA GLN A 919 16.17 -12.12 25.16
C GLN A 919 15.40 -11.80 26.43
N LEU A 920 14.84 -12.82 27.10
CA LEU A 920 14.18 -12.62 28.39
C LEU A 920 15.16 -12.14 29.48
N THR A 921 16.38 -12.69 29.50
CA THR A 921 17.43 -12.26 30.44
C THR A 921 17.86 -10.82 30.16
N GLU A 922 18.15 -10.49 28.90
CA GLU A 922 18.54 -9.13 28.48
C GLU A 922 17.43 -8.11 28.80
N ALA A 923 16.17 -8.43 28.49
CA ALA A 923 15.03 -7.56 28.79
C ALA A 923 14.85 -7.33 30.29
N ARG A 924 15.16 -8.33 31.13
CA ARG A 924 15.11 -8.18 32.60
C ARG A 924 16.15 -7.16 33.09
N ASP A 925 17.36 -7.18 32.53
CA ASP A 925 18.41 -6.23 32.88
C ASP A 925 18.07 -4.81 32.41
N LEU A 926 17.51 -4.67 31.20
CA LEU A 926 17.04 -3.40 30.67
C LEU A 926 15.89 -2.79 31.48
N VAL A 927 14.96 -3.62 31.97
CA VAL A 927 13.88 -3.15 32.85
C VAL A 927 14.44 -2.63 34.18
N ALA A 928 15.45 -3.29 34.75
CA ALA A 928 16.09 -2.81 35.97
C ALA A 928 16.77 -1.44 35.76
N LEU A 929 17.44 -1.26 34.62
CA LEU A 929 18.03 0.01 34.22
C LEU A 929 16.97 1.10 33.99
N GLU A 930 15.83 0.76 33.36
CA GLU A 930 14.72 1.67 33.17
C GLU A 930 14.17 2.18 34.50
N ILE A 931 13.95 1.29 35.48
CA ILE A 931 13.46 1.65 36.81
C ILE A 931 14.41 2.63 37.50
N ALA A 932 15.72 2.33 37.50
CA ALA A 932 16.73 3.21 38.08
C ALA A 932 16.70 4.60 37.43
N LYS A 933 16.65 4.66 36.09
CA LYS A 933 16.55 5.94 35.36
C LYS A 933 15.28 6.71 35.72
N ARG A 934 14.11 6.05 35.79
CA ARG A 934 12.84 6.74 36.11
C ARG A 934 12.80 7.28 37.53
N LYS A 935 13.50 6.62 38.45
CA LYS A 935 13.69 7.11 39.82
C LYS A 935 14.49 8.41 39.85
N ASP A 936 15.58 8.45 39.09
CA ASP A 936 16.42 9.65 38.97
C ASP A 936 15.67 10.79 38.27
N ASP A 937 14.93 10.50 37.19
CA ASP A 937 14.08 11.46 36.48
C ASP A 937 13.03 12.09 37.43
N LEU A 938 12.36 11.26 38.26
CA LEU A 938 11.38 11.72 39.25
C LEU A 938 12.01 12.65 40.29
N LYS A 939 13.20 12.29 40.80
CA LYS A 939 13.93 13.11 41.77
C LYS A 939 14.34 14.45 41.17
N ALA A 940 14.83 14.46 39.93
CA ALA A 940 15.19 15.69 39.22
C ALA A 940 13.98 16.60 38.97
N ALA A 941 12.85 16.03 38.53
CA ALA A 941 11.62 16.78 38.30
C ALA A 941 11.05 17.39 39.59
N TRP A 942 11.13 16.66 40.71
CA TRP A 942 10.75 17.20 42.03
C TRP A 942 11.64 18.39 42.43
N GLN A 943 12.95 18.28 42.26
CA GLN A 943 13.89 19.38 42.55
C GLN A 943 13.63 20.60 41.66
N ALA A 944 13.37 20.39 40.36
CA ALA A 944 13.06 21.44 39.42
C ALA A 944 11.78 22.20 39.81
N ALA A 945 10.73 21.50 40.24
CA ALA A 945 9.50 22.12 40.71
C ALA A 945 9.72 23.01 41.94
N ARG A 946 10.56 22.55 42.89
CA ARG A 946 10.95 23.33 44.09
C ARG A 946 11.73 24.60 43.74
N VAL A 947 12.68 24.52 42.80
CA VAL A 947 13.45 25.68 42.33
C VAL A 947 12.53 26.68 41.61
N ALA A 948 11.57 26.18 40.82
CA ALA A 948 10.62 27.04 40.12
C ALA A 948 9.66 27.78 41.08
N ASP A 949 9.24 27.13 42.19
CA ASP A 949 8.46 27.77 43.25
C ASP A 949 9.22 28.95 43.88
N PHE A 950 10.51 28.75 44.18
CA PHE A 950 11.38 29.83 44.68
C PHE A 950 11.56 30.97 43.65
N GLY A 951 11.69 30.62 42.36
CA GLY A 951 11.77 31.59 41.28
C GLY A 951 10.54 32.50 41.18
N VAL A 952 9.34 31.96 41.39
CA VAL A 952 8.10 32.76 41.46
C VAL A 952 8.13 33.71 42.66
N GLN A 953 8.53 33.25 43.85
CA GLN A 953 8.63 34.10 45.03
C GLN A 953 9.56 35.31 44.81
N GLN A 954 10.75 35.08 44.23
CA GLN A 954 11.69 36.16 43.89
C GLN A 954 11.13 37.12 42.85
N ALA A 955 10.47 36.60 41.80
CA ALA A 955 9.87 37.43 40.77
C ALA A 955 8.68 38.25 41.30
N THR A 956 7.91 37.72 42.27
CA THR A 956 6.82 38.45 42.92
C THR A 956 7.35 39.60 43.78
N VAL A 957 8.45 39.40 44.52
CA VAL A 957 9.12 40.47 45.28
C VAL A 957 9.67 41.54 44.33
N ASN A 958 10.34 41.14 43.25
CA ASN A 958 10.85 42.06 42.24
C ASN A 958 9.74 42.90 41.59
N LEU A 959 8.61 42.25 41.23
CA LEU A 959 7.44 42.95 40.68
C LEU A 959 6.85 43.95 41.66
N ARG A 960 6.77 43.59 42.95
CA ARG A 960 6.28 44.48 44.00
C ARG A 960 7.18 45.70 44.16
N GLU A 961 8.49 45.52 44.27
CA GLU A 961 9.44 46.62 44.38
C GLU A 961 9.43 47.54 43.15
N ALA A 962 9.40 46.96 41.94
CA ALA A 962 9.31 47.73 40.70
C ALA A 962 8.00 48.54 40.62
N SER A 963 6.88 47.95 41.06
CA SER A 963 5.57 48.62 41.14
C SER A 963 5.59 49.78 42.12
N ASP A 964 6.09 49.57 43.34
CA ASP A 964 6.13 50.59 44.40
C ASP A 964 7.05 51.76 44.00
N ARG A 965 8.20 51.47 43.35
CA ARG A 965 9.12 52.51 42.85
C ARG A 965 8.56 53.26 41.65
N SER A 966 7.85 52.59 40.75
CA SER A 966 7.17 53.25 39.63
C SER A 966 6.05 54.17 40.13
N ALA A 967 5.27 53.75 41.13
CA ALA A 967 4.22 54.59 41.74
C ALA A 967 4.80 55.84 42.43
N GLY A 968 6.01 55.74 42.99
CA GLY A 968 6.76 56.86 43.55
C GLY A 968 7.53 57.72 42.54
N GLY A 969 7.46 57.42 41.24
CA GLY A 969 8.20 58.14 40.18
C GLY A 969 9.72 57.88 40.15
N LEU A 970 10.20 56.85 40.85
CA LEU A 970 11.61 56.51 41.01
C LEU A 970 12.10 55.39 40.08
N ALA A 971 11.21 54.81 39.26
CA ALA A 971 11.52 53.78 38.27
C ALA A 971 10.77 54.04 36.97
N THR A 972 11.32 53.59 35.85
CA THR A 972 10.72 53.79 34.53
C THR A 972 9.62 52.77 34.25
N LEU A 973 8.71 53.10 33.34
CA LEU A 973 7.70 52.17 32.83
C LEU A 973 8.33 50.89 32.24
N SER A 974 9.56 51.00 31.73
CA SER A 974 10.33 49.88 31.18
C SER A 974 10.75 48.88 32.27
N ASP A 975 11.15 49.38 33.45
CA ASP A 975 11.54 48.54 34.59
C ASP A 975 10.33 47.76 35.14
N LEU A 976 9.17 48.40 35.18
CA LEU A 976 7.90 47.77 35.56
C LEU A 976 7.49 46.67 34.56
N LEU A 977 7.59 46.95 33.26
CA LEU A 977 7.30 45.97 32.20
C LEU A 977 8.22 44.75 32.27
N GLU A 978 9.52 44.96 32.53
CA GLU A 978 10.48 43.87 32.66
C GLU A 978 10.19 42.99 33.88
N ALA A 979 9.90 43.60 35.03
CA ALA A 979 9.51 42.86 36.24
C ALA A 979 8.22 42.04 36.04
N GLN A 980 7.24 42.57 35.30
CA GLN A 980 6.02 41.84 34.94
C GLN A 980 6.28 40.65 34.01
N VAL A 981 7.16 40.81 33.01
CA VAL A 981 7.56 39.72 32.10
C VAL A 981 8.27 38.61 32.87
N LEU A 982 9.20 38.96 33.77
CA LEU A 982 9.90 38.00 34.61
C LEU A 982 8.94 37.23 35.53
N HIS A 983 7.96 37.91 36.12
CA HIS A 983 6.91 37.27 36.93
C HIS A 983 6.05 36.29 36.11
N ARG A 984 5.64 36.67 34.90
CA ARG A 984 4.92 35.78 33.97
C ARG A 984 5.76 34.56 33.61
N GLN A 985 7.02 34.74 33.21
CA GLN A 985 7.91 33.65 32.84
C GLN A 985 8.19 32.70 34.02
N ALA A 986 8.38 33.23 35.24
CA ALA A 986 8.56 32.42 36.43
C ALA A 986 7.30 31.59 36.73
N THR A 987 6.11 32.18 36.57
CA THR A 987 4.83 31.49 36.76
C THR A 987 4.62 30.36 35.75
N ASP A 988 4.92 30.61 34.48
CA ASP A 988 4.84 29.61 33.41
C ASP A 988 5.83 28.45 33.65
N ARG A 989 7.09 28.76 34.03
CA ARG A 989 8.11 27.75 34.38
C ARG A 989 7.70 26.90 35.59
N ARG A 990 7.06 27.50 36.60
CA ARG A 990 6.51 26.76 37.75
C ARG A 990 5.43 25.78 37.31
N THR A 991 4.50 26.22 36.47
CA THR A 991 3.45 25.34 35.93
C THR A 991 4.06 24.18 35.14
N ASP A 992 5.02 24.45 34.26
CA ASP A 992 5.69 23.41 33.45
C ASP A 992 6.45 22.41 34.36
N ALA A 993 7.22 22.90 35.34
CA ALA A 993 7.99 22.05 36.25
C ALA A 993 7.10 21.17 37.16
N ARG A 994 5.95 21.69 37.63
CA ARG A 994 4.99 20.90 38.41
C ARG A 994 4.33 19.81 37.57
N VAL A 995 4.01 20.10 36.31
CA VAL A 995 3.46 19.10 35.37
C VAL A 995 4.48 18.02 35.07
N GLU A 996 5.74 18.40 34.84
CA GLU A 996 6.84 17.48 34.61
C GLU A 996 7.04 16.51 35.80
N TYR A 997 6.90 17.00 37.04
CA TYR A 997 6.90 16.13 38.23
C TYR A 997 5.81 15.06 38.19
N TRP A 998 4.55 15.44 37.89
CA TRP A 998 3.44 14.48 37.83
C TRP A 998 3.58 13.47 36.69
N LEU A 999 4.13 13.90 35.54
CA LEU A 999 4.47 13.01 34.42
C LEU A 999 5.60 12.04 34.79
N ALA A 1000 6.65 12.53 35.45
CA ALA A 1000 7.75 11.70 35.93
C ALA A 1000 7.28 10.67 36.98
N LEU A 1001 6.35 11.06 37.85
CA LEU A 1001 5.75 10.17 38.85
C LEU A 1001 4.92 9.06 38.18
N SER A 1002 4.10 9.41 37.18
CA SER A 1002 3.33 8.42 36.41
C SER A 1002 4.26 7.47 35.64
N ALA A 1003 5.31 8.00 35.00
CA ALA A 1003 6.31 7.21 34.29
C ALA A 1003 7.08 6.25 35.23
N PHE A 1004 7.42 6.70 36.43
CA PHE A 1004 8.07 5.87 37.45
C PHE A 1004 7.14 4.77 37.98
N ARG A 1005 5.88 5.10 38.31
CA ARG A 1005 4.87 4.09 38.71
C ARG A 1005 4.68 3.02 37.64
N ARG A 1006 4.66 3.42 36.37
CA ARG A 1006 4.62 2.49 35.22
C ARG A 1006 5.85 1.59 35.16
N ALA A 1007 7.05 2.14 35.35
CA ALA A 1007 8.29 1.37 35.30
C ALA A 1007 8.38 0.32 36.42
N VAL A 1008 7.94 0.66 37.64
CA VAL A 1008 7.95 -0.23 38.81
C VAL A 1008 6.77 -1.23 38.80
N GLY A 1009 5.76 -1.03 37.96
CA GLY A 1009 4.64 -1.94 37.81
C GLY A 1009 3.63 -1.92 38.97
N ALA A 1010 3.67 -0.87 39.82
CA ALA A 1010 2.70 -0.68 40.89
C ALA A 1010 1.29 -0.49 40.32
N GLU A 1011 0.36 -1.36 40.69
CA GLU A 1011 -1.05 -1.26 40.28
C GLU A 1011 -1.68 0.05 40.76
N GLU A 1012 -2.28 0.80 39.84
CA GLU A 1012 -3.37 1.69 40.19
C GLU A 1012 -4.61 0.83 40.44
N LEU A 1013 -5.08 0.84 41.70
CA LEU A 1013 -6.35 0.37 42.27
C LEU A 1013 -7.18 -0.67 41.47
N PRO A 1014 -7.59 -1.80 42.08
CA PRO A 1014 -8.62 -2.64 41.49
C PRO A 1014 -9.88 -1.80 41.30
N LEU A 1015 -10.30 -1.64 40.04
CA LEU A 1015 -11.65 -1.18 39.72
C LEU A 1015 -12.60 -2.30 40.14
N THR A 1016 -12.96 -2.33 41.42
CA THR A 1016 -14.13 -3.07 41.87
C THR A 1016 -15.30 -2.69 40.99
N GLU A 1017 -15.94 -3.69 40.41
CA GLU A 1017 -17.17 -3.57 39.64
C GLU A 1017 -18.27 -3.00 40.54
N ALA A 1018 -18.32 -1.69 40.69
CA ALA A 1018 -19.53 -1.01 41.10
C ALA A 1018 -20.50 -1.07 39.92
N ARG A 1019 -21.30 -2.12 39.89
CA ARG A 1019 -22.64 -2.06 39.28
C ARG A 1019 -23.37 -0.87 39.90
N VAL A 1020 -23.77 0.09 39.09
CA VAL A 1020 -24.84 1.04 39.43
C VAL A 1020 -25.58 1.37 38.11
N PRO A 1021 -26.88 1.67 38.17
CA PRO A 1021 -28.00 0.96 37.55
C PRO A 1021 -28.19 1.20 36.05
#